data_AF-A0AAN8PC83-F1
#
_entry.id   AF-A0AAN8PC83-F1
#
_cell.length_a   1.000
_cell.length_b   1.000
_cell.length_c   1.000
_cell.angle_alpha   90.00
_cell.angle_beta   90.00
_cell.angle_gamma   90.00
#
_symmetry.space_group_name_H-M   'P 1'
#
loop_
_entity.id
_entity.type
_entity.pdbx_description
1 polymer ?
#
loop_
_entity_poly.entity_id
_entity_poly.type
_entity_poly.pdbx_seq_one_letter_code
_entity_poly.pdbx_strand_id
1 'polypeptide(L)'
;MSTDTRRRVKLYALNAERQWDDRGTGHVSSVYVDRLKGVSLLVRAESDGSLLLESKIQPDTAYQKQQDTLIVWSEGDNFDLALSFQEKGGCDEIWEKICQVQGKDPSVEVTQDIVEESEDERFDDINDSGNPVELPLCELSRLEEINEVIGSCLSSPNRKEKLAVLLENEGYIKKLLNLFRMCEDIENSQGLHHLYEIFKNIFLLNKNALFEVMFAEDTIFDVVGCLEYDPASPAPKRHRLYLKQLAKFKEVIPITNAELLAKIHQTYRVQYIQDVVLPAPSVFEDNMQSALSSFIFFNKVEIVTLIQEDERFLSELFAQLTDDSTEDVKRRDLVLFLKEFCNFSQNLQPQGKEAFYKTLSSLGILPALEITLAIDDAQTKTASIDILTYIVEYSPSVVREYTLQQANNTEEDQFLMNVIIEQMMCDNDPELGGAVQLSGILKILLDPENMLTSANKSEKTDFLNYFYKHSIHVLIAPLLLNTSEDKPGKEDHQTVQLLGLILELLSFCVEHHTYHIKNCVLNKDLLRRILVLMKSSHGFLVLGALRFMRKIVALKDEFYNRYITKGNLFAPVIDAFLRNNGRYNLLDSAVLEMFEFIKMEDIKTLYSHVVENYGKLLDDIEYVQTFKSLKLRYDQHQDGLKDRDRSTLDSVPSILRNSRYRRDQRQLDEQEDMWFNEDDDSDEVIPFSSDIITKKMDTELDSIGKIIDAKKTDGNNHTKLVNNTRTSGILNNNATGGSPLSPNSNSNSNTSDSKTSSLFKRGLVDYEGDSDEEEEDGSDLSSSAKRARVT
;
A
#
# COMPACT_ATOMS: atom_id res chain seq x y z
N MET A 1 16.75 6.04 41.76
CA MET A 1 17.44 5.09 40.85
C MET A 1 16.98 5.39 39.42
N SER A 2 17.48 6.45 38.80
CA SER A 2 16.97 6.92 37.49
C SER A 2 18.05 7.53 36.60
N THR A 3 19.33 7.21 36.83
CA THR A 3 20.47 7.73 36.05
C THR A 3 21.07 6.71 35.08
N ASP A 4 20.62 5.44 35.12
CA ASP A 4 21.22 4.37 34.30
C ASP A 4 20.79 4.42 32.83
N THR A 5 19.53 4.73 32.52
CA THR A 5 19.02 4.67 31.14
C THR A 5 19.61 5.74 30.23
N ARG A 6 19.95 6.92 30.78
CA ARG A 6 20.42 8.07 29.99
C ARG A 6 21.70 7.79 29.22
N ARG A 7 22.60 6.96 29.74
CA ARG A 7 23.88 6.62 29.10
C ARG A 7 23.89 5.21 28.50
N ARG A 8 22.73 4.57 28.42
CA ARG A 8 22.61 3.22 27.86
C ARG A 8 22.68 3.27 26.33
N VAL A 9 23.56 2.47 25.75
CA VAL A 9 23.86 2.42 24.32
C VAL A 9 23.96 0.99 23.82
N LYS A 10 23.57 0.75 22.56
CA LYS A 10 24.03 -0.41 21.78
C LYS A 10 25.25 -0.02 20.97
N LEU A 11 26.27 -0.87 21.02
CA LEU A 11 27.49 -0.73 20.21
C LEU A 11 27.37 -1.58 18.96
N TYR A 12 27.59 -0.98 17.80
CA TYR A 12 27.70 -1.70 16.54
C TYR A 12 29.09 -1.52 15.93
N ALA A 13 29.55 -2.53 15.22
CA ALA A 13 30.75 -2.45 14.39
C ALA A 13 30.44 -3.02 13.01
N LEU A 14 30.87 -2.35 11.95
CA LEU A 14 30.68 -2.85 10.59
C LEU A 14 31.65 -4.02 10.32
N ASN A 15 31.14 -5.11 9.75
CA ASN A 15 31.93 -6.29 9.40
C ASN A 15 32.44 -6.24 7.95
N ALA A 16 33.22 -7.25 7.54
CA ALA A 16 33.83 -7.32 6.21
C ALA A 16 32.79 -7.42 5.07
N GLU A 17 31.60 -7.93 5.37
CA GLU A 17 30.45 -8.01 4.46
C GLU A 17 29.62 -6.71 4.39
N ARG A 18 30.11 -5.61 4.98
CA ARG A 18 29.43 -4.30 5.09
C ARG A 18 28.07 -4.36 5.81
N GLN A 19 27.93 -5.25 6.79
CA GLN A 19 26.76 -5.32 7.68
C GLN A 19 27.14 -4.89 9.10
N TRP A 20 26.20 -4.24 9.79
CA TRP A 20 26.40 -3.80 11.18
C TRP A 20 26.21 -4.96 12.16
N ASP A 21 27.30 -5.41 12.78
CA ASP A 21 27.27 -6.42 13.84
C ASP A 21 26.99 -5.77 15.20
N ASP A 22 25.99 -6.29 15.91
CA ASP A 22 25.70 -5.92 17.30
C ASP A 22 26.78 -6.48 18.25
N ARG A 23 27.57 -5.57 18.85
CA ARG A 23 28.65 -5.91 19.79
C ARG A 23 28.19 -5.95 21.24
N GLY A 24 26.90 -5.71 21.49
CA GLY A 24 26.28 -5.77 22.81
C GLY A 24 25.76 -4.43 23.32
N THR A 25 25.02 -4.49 24.43
CA THR A 25 24.42 -3.32 25.07
C THR A 25 25.15 -2.99 26.37
N GLY A 26 25.39 -1.70 26.61
CA GLY A 26 26.16 -1.23 27.75
C GLY A 26 25.93 0.24 28.08
N HIS A 27 26.75 0.78 28.99
CA HIS A 27 26.70 2.17 29.40
C HIS A 27 27.96 2.90 28.94
N VAL A 28 27.78 4.01 28.21
CA VAL A 28 28.90 4.82 27.70
C VAL A 28 29.35 5.87 28.72
N SER A 29 30.66 6.12 28.75
CA SER A 29 31.27 7.20 29.53
C SER A 29 32.46 7.80 28.80
N SER A 30 32.67 9.11 28.94
CA SER A 30 33.83 9.81 28.40
C SER A 30 34.81 10.16 29.54
N VAL A 31 35.99 9.54 29.57
CA VAL A 31 36.98 9.78 30.64
C VAL A 31 38.38 9.93 30.07
N TYR A 32 39.25 10.67 30.77
CA TYR A 32 40.66 10.73 30.42
C TYR A 32 41.34 9.43 30.80
N VAL A 33 41.99 8.78 29.85
CA VAL A 33 42.67 7.50 30.03
C VAL A 33 44.18 7.71 29.94
N ASP A 34 44.88 7.56 31.06
CA ASP A 34 46.33 7.86 31.17
C ASP A 34 47.20 7.08 30.18
N ARG A 35 46.88 5.79 29.94
CA ARG A 35 47.62 4.95 29.00
C ARG A 35 47.52 5.44 27.54
N LEU A 36 46.37 6.02 27.18
CA LEU A 36 46.09 6.54 25.83
C LEU A 36 46.42 8.04 25.70
N LYS A 37 46.76 8.69 26.82
CA LYS A 37 47.04 10.13 26.91
C LYS A 37 45.96 10.96 26.20
N GLY A 38 44.70 10.73 26.55
CA GLY A 38 43.58 11.44 25.95
C GLY A 38 42.22 11.05 26.52
N VAL A 39 41.20 11.85 26.19
CA VAL A 39 39.81 11.54 26.50
C VAL A 39 39.35 10.40 25.59
N SER A 40 38.74 9.38 26.18
CA SER A 40 38.29 8.17 25.49
C SER A 40 36.83 7.86 25.80
N LEU A 41 36.13 7.31 24.83
CA LEU A 41 34.80 6.72 24.97
C LEU A 41 34.95 5.28 25.47
N LEU A 42 34.34 4.99 26.62
CA LEU A 42 34.33 3.66 27.23
C LEU A 42 32.89 3.14 27.29
N VAL A 43 32.63 1.96 26.74
CA VAL A 43 31.35 1.27 26.88
C VAL A 43 31.52 0.04 27.76
N ARG A 44 30.74 -0.05 28.85
CA ARG A 44 30.75 -1.22 29.75
C ARG A 44 29.45 -2.02 29.63
N ALA A 45 29.57 -3.33 29.44
CA ALA A 45 28.43 -4.23 29.27
C ALA A 45 27.50 -4.22 30.47
N GLU A 46 26.19 -4.26 30.23
CA GLU A 46 25.20 -4.32 31.32
C GLU A 46 25.13 -5.70 31.99
N SER A 47 25.56 -6.76 31.29
CA SER A 47 25.48 -8.15 31.76
C SER A 47 26.49 -8.47 32.86
N ASP A 48 27.73 -8.00 32.72
CA ASP A 48 28.85 -8.39 33.59
C ASP A 48 29.85 -7.25 33.88
N GLY A 49 29.61 -6.04 33.35
CA GLY A 49 30.49 -4.88 33.54
C GLY A 49 31.79 -4.93 32.74
N SER A 50 31.97 -5.93 31.86
CA SER A 50 33.13 -6.04 30.97
C SER A 50 33.21 -4.84 30.01
N LEU A 51 34.42 -4.54 29.54
CA LEU A 51 34.65 -3.41 28.64
C LEU A 51 34.38 -3.85 27.19
N LEU A 52 33.35 -3.28 26.57
CA LEU A 52 32.96 -3.55 25.18
C LEU A 52 33.71 -2.65 24.19
N LEU A 53 33.98 -1.40 24.58
CA LEU A 53 34.71 -0.42 23.78
C LEU A 53 35.63 0.43 24.65
N GLU A 54 36.83 0.70 24.14
CA GLU A 54 37.74 1.74 24.64
C GLU A 54 38.38 2.44 23.44
N SER A 55 37.77 3.54 23.01
CA SER A 55 38.15 4.29 21.81
C SER A 55 38.58 5.69 22.20
N LYS A 56 39.79 6.10 21.79
CA LYS A 56 40.30 7.44 22.08
C LYS A 56 39.67 8.44 21.12
N ILE A 57 39.17 9.56 21.64
CA ILE A 57 38.69 10.65 20.77
C ILE A 57 39.91 11.32 20.13
N GLN A 58 40.13 11.05 18.85
CA GLN A 58 41.25 11.63 18.09
C GLN A 58 40.88 13.00 17.51
N PRO A 59 41.82 13.94 17.39
CA PRO A 59 41.54 15.26 16.81
C PRO A 59 41.08 15.24 15.35
N ASP A 60 41.57 14.25 14.58
CA ASP A 60 41.46 14.10 13.12
C ASP A 60 40.38 13.10 12.67
N THR A 61 39.82 12.30 13.57
CA THR A 61 38.70 11.40 13.24
C THR A 61 37.40 12.18 13.01
N ALA A 62 36.71 11.90 11.91
CA ALA A 62 35.35 12.39 11.66
C ALA A 62 34.33 11.62 12.49
N TYR A 63 33.69 12.30 13.44
CA TYR A 63 32.51 11.79 14.14
C TYR A 63 31.27 12.41 13.51
N GLN A 64 30.21 11.62 13.37
CA GLN A 64 28.93 12.05 12.81
C GLN A 64 27.81 11.77 13.81
N LYS A 65 26.93 12.75 14.01
CA LYS A 65 25.70 12.59 14.78
C LYS A 65 24.53 12.46 13.81
N GLN A 66 23.80 11.34 13.91
CA GLN A 66 22.65 11.05 13.05
C GLN A 66 21.38 10.88 13.91
N GLN A 67 20.25 11.37 13.39
CA GLN A 67 18.91 11.15 13.97
C GLN A 67 18.81 11.42 15.49
N ASP A 68 19.56 12.41 15.99
CA ASP A 68 19.62 12.83 17.39
C ASP A 68 20.07 11.79 18.43
N THR A 69 20.25 10.52 18.06
CA THR A 69 20.45 9.39 18.99
C THR A 69 21.53 8.42 18.53
N LEU A 70 22.22 8.71 17.42
CA LEU A 70 23.27 7.86 16.87
C LEU A 70 24.56 8.66 16.69
N ILE A 71 25.69 8.10 17.10
CA ILE A 71 27.03 8.64 16.80
C ILE A 71 27.83 7.57 16.06
N VAL A 72 28.37 7.93 14.89
CA VAL A 72 29.12 7.03 14.00
C VAL A 72 30.50 7.60 13.71
N TRP A 73 31.54 6.76 13.70
CA TRP A 73 32.90 7.14 13.31
C TRP A 73 33.71 5.92 12.87
N SER A 74 34.84 6.18 12.22
CA SER A 74 35.80 5.15 11.79
C SER A 74 37.09 5.22 12.63
N GLU A 75 37.58 4.08 13.12
CA GLU A 75 38.83 3.98 13.90
C GLU A 75 39.90 3.17 13.14
N GLY A 76 40.77 3.86 12.41
CA GLY A 76 41.78 3.23 11.53
C GLY A 76 41.16 2.65 10.25
N ASP A 77 41.97 1.97 9.44
CA ASP A 77 41.64 1.65 8.04
C ASP A 77 40.49 0.64 7.83
N ASN A 78 39.89 0.05 8.88
CA ASN A 78 38.88 -1.01 8.76
C ASN A 78 37.91 -1.18 9.95
N PHE A 79 37.63 -0.14 10.74
CA PHE A 79 36.68 -0.25 11.86
C PHE A 79 35.66 0.90 11.89
N ASP A 80 34.51 0.70 11.25
CA ASP A 80 33.38 1.60 11.43
C ASP A 80 32.59 1.20 12.68
N LEU A 81 32.38 2.17 13.56
CA LEU A 81 31.75 2.01 14.86
C LEU A 81 30.54 2.92 14.98
N ALA A 82 29.48 2.42 15.61
CA ALA A 82 28.31 3.21 15.92
C ALA A 82 27.83 2.99 17.37
N LEU A 83 27.46 4.08 18.02
CA LEU A 83 26.78 4.08 19.31
C LEU A 83 25.34 4.54 19.12
N SER A 84 24.39 3.63 19.32
CA SER A 84 22.97 3.92 19.33
C SER A 84 22.49 4.13 20.76
N PHE A 85 22.09 5.36 21.07
CA PHE A 85 21.66 5.77 22.40
C PHE A 85 20.17 5.51 22.59
N GLN A 86 19.80 5.03 23.77
CA GLN A 86 18.39 4.87 24.14
C GLN A 86 17.68 6.21 24.35
N GLU A 87 18.42 7.25 24.78
CA GLU A 87 17.89 8.58 25.05
C GLU A 87 18.73 9.66 24.38
N LYS A 88 18.07 10.62 23.70
CA LYS A 88 18.71 11.78 23.05
C LYS A 88 19.62 12.55 24.02
N GLY A 89 19.17 12.77 25.25
CA GLY A 89 19.92 13.55 26.24
C GLY A 89 21.26 12.91 26.68
N GLY A 90 21.50 11.63 26.40
CA GLY A 90 22.80 10.99 26.57
C GLY A 90 23.68 11.10 25.33
N CYS A 91 23.07 11.02 24.15
CA CYS A 91 23.74 11.27 22.87
C CYS A 91 24.31 12.70 22.84
N ASP A 92 23.50 13.69 23.24
CA ASP A 92 23.91 15.10 23.31
C ASP A 92 25.10 15.31 24.25
N GLU A 93 25.10 14.67 25.42
CA GLU A 93 26.18 14.79 26.42
C GLU A 93 27.53 14.25 25.87
N ILE A 94 27.49 13.10 25.20
CA ILE A 94 28.70 12.52 24.59
C ILE A 94 29.14 13.33 23.37
N TRP A 95 28.20 13.80 22.56
CA TRP A 95 28.49 14.64 21.40
C TRP A 95 29.16 15.96 21.77
N GLU A 96 28.65 16.66 22.79
CA GLU A 96 29.28 17.86 23.34
C GLU A 96 30.73 17.58 23.78
N LYS A 97 30.98 16.40 24.36
CA LYS A 97 32.33 16.02 24.77
C LYS A 97 33.26 15.78 23.59
N ILE A 98 32.80 15.11 22.55
CA ILE A 98 33.57 14.89 21.31
C ILE A 98 33.92 16.24 20.69
N CYS A 99 32.93 17.11 20.51
CA CYS A 99 33.12 18.45 19.96
C CYS A 99 34.09 19.28 20.81
N GLN A 100 33.97 19.22 22.14
CA GLN A 100 34.88 19.91 23.06
C GLN A 100 36.34 19.44 22.90
N VAL A 101 36.57 18.13 22.72
CA VAL A 101 37.92 17.58 22.53
C VAL A 101 38.50 18.01 21.19
N GLN A 102 37.69 18.11 20.14
CA GLN A 102 38.10 18.51 18.80
C GLN A 102 38.05 20.02 18.53
N GLY A 103 37.61 20.83 19.50
CA GLY A 103 37.48 22.28 19.36
C GLY A 103 36.39 22.72 18.38
N LYS A 104 35.32 21.93 18.23
CA LYS A 104 34.18 22.18 17.34
C LYS A 104 32.96 22.66 18.13
N ASP A 105 32.05 23.35 17.45
CA ASP A 105 30.77 23.76 18.01
C ASP A 105 29.82 22.55 18.10
N PRO A 106 29.19 22.23 19.24
CA PRO A 106 28.26 21.10 19.35
C PRO A 106 27.02 21.13 18.44
N SER A 107 26.74 22.27 17.78
CA SER A 107 25.67 22.40 16.78
C SER A 107 25.99 21.76 15.42
N VAL A 108 27.24 21.36 15.17
CA VAL A 108 27.59 20.63 13.95
C VAL A 108 27.09 19.19 13.99
N GLU A 109 26.73 18.65 12.84
CA GLU A 109 26.35 17.23 12.68
C GLU A 109 27.56 16.34 12.37
N VAL A 110 28.65 16.92 11.84
CA VAL A 110 29.89 16.21 11.51
C VAL A 110 31.08 17.03 12.00
N THR A 111 32.03 16.40 12.68
CA THR A 111 33.12 17.13 13.34
C THR A 111 34.35 17.36 12.45
N GLN A 112 34.63 16.47 11.50
CA GLN A 112 35.70 16.59 10.50
C GLN A 112 35.21 16.14 9.12
N ASP A 113 35.76 16.70 8.05
CA ASP A 113 35.43 16.29 6.69
C ASP A 113 35.89 14.84 6.45
N ILE A 114 34.97 13.98 5.99
CA ILE A 114 35.25 12.57 5.72
C ILE A 114 36.00 12.52 4.40
N VAL A 115 37.31 12.35 4.45
CA VAL A 115 38.12 12.05 3.27
C VAL A 115 37.94 10.56 3.00
N GLU A 116 37.04 10.20 2.08
CA GLU A 116 36.94 8.82 1.58
C GLU A 116 38.22 8.51 0.80
N GLU A 117 39.23 7.94 1.48
CA GLU A 117 40.43 7.42 0.83
C GLU A 117 40.10 6.13 0.07
N SER A 118 39.54 6.26 -1.13
CA SER A 118 39.68 5.22 -2.14
C SER A 118 41.09 5.33 -2.73
N GLU A 119 41.94 4.35 -2.43
CA GLU A 119 43.37 4.38 -2.80
C GLU A 119 43.64 4.32 -4.32
N ASP A 120 42.60 4.24 -5.15
CA ASP A 120 42.69 4.28 -6.61
C ASP A 120 42.68 5.71 -7.22
N GLU A 121 42.44 6.77 -6.42
CA GLU A 121 42.47 8.17 -6.89
C GLU A 121 43.76 8.94 -6.50
N ARG A 122 44.71 8.32 -5.77
CA ARG A 122 45.93 9.01 -5.25
C ARG A 122 46.91 9.52 -6.32
N PHE A 123 46.64 9.32 -7.61
CA PHE A 123 47.43 9.96 -8.68
C PHE A 123 46.84 11.28 -9.21
N ASP A 124 45.56 11.60 -8.93
CA ASP A 124 44.93 12.82 -9.45
C ASP A 124 44.79 13.95 -8.40
N ASP A 125 44.80 13.64 -7.10
CA ASP A 125 44.57 14.64 -6.05
C ASP A 125 45.72 15.63 -5.77
N ILE A 126 46.94 15.36 -6.26
CA ILE A 126 48.04 16.34 -6.14
C ILE A 126 47.89 17.49 -7.16
N ASN A 127 46.92 17.40 -8.09
CA ASN A 127 46.71 18.41 -9.13
C ASN A 127 45.49 19.33 -8.90
N ASP A 128 44.61 19.07 -7.92
CA ASP A 128 43.37 19.87 -7.72
C ASP A 128 43.58 21.18 -6.93
N SER A 129 44.85 21.56 -6.67
CA SER A 129 45.23 22.84 -6.06
C SER A 129 45.63 23.94 -7.08
N GLY A 130 45.50 23.70 -8.38
CA GLY A 130 46.23 24.47 -9.40
C GLY A 130 45.47 25.46 -10.27
N ASN A 131 44.28 25.11 -10.79
CA ASN A 131 43.64 25.91 -11.84
C ASN A 131 42.23 26.38 -11.45
N PRO A 132 41.93 27.68 -11.49
CA PRO A 132 40.56 28.16 -11.40
C PRO A 132 39.73 27.55 -12.55
N VAL A 133 38.54 27.04 -12.23
CA VAL A 133 37.56 26.67 -13.25
C VAL A 133 37.14 27.96 -13.93
N GLU A 134 37.57 28.17 -15.17
CA GLU A 134 37.17 29.30 -16.00
C GLU A 134 36.42 28.78 -17.21
N LEU A 135 35.21 29.29 -17.44
CA LEU A 135 34.43 28.95 -18.62
C LEU A 135 34.92 29.79 -19.81
N PRO A 136 35.24 29.16 -20.96
CA PRO A 136 35.54 29.88 -22.19
C PRO A 136 34.37 30.76 -22.64
N LEU A 137 34.64 31.80 -23.42
CA LEU A 137 33.57 32.59 -24.04
C LEU A 137 32.71 31.71 -24.95
N CYS A 138 31.39 31.92 -24.91
CA CYS A 138 30.44 31.21 -25.78
C CYS A 138 30.62 31.63 -27.26
N GLU A 139 31.56 30.99 -27.94
CA GLU A 139 31.88 31.19 -29.35
C GLU A 139 31.81 29.84 -30.10
N LEU A 140 31.36 29.87 -31.35
CA LEU A 140 31.15 28.65 -32.15
C LEU A 140 32.46 27.88 -32.39
N SER A 141 33.60 28.57 -32.45
CA SER A 141 34.94 27.97 -32.58
C SER A 141 35.48 27.35 -31.28
N ARG A 142 34.82 27.57 -30.13
CA ARG A 142 35.26 27.09 -28.82
C ARG A 142 34.33 26.02 -28.22
N LEU A 143 33.36 25.53 -28.97
CA LEU A 143 32.40 24.52 -28.47
C LEU A 143 33.09 23.24 -27.98
N GLU A 144 34.15 22.80 -28.66
CA GLU A 144 34.97 21.66 -28.23
C GLU A 144 35.65 21.94 -26.87
N GLU A 145 36.31 23.09 -26.74
CA GLU A 145 36.95 23.56 -25.49
C GLU A 145 35.94 23.64 -24.33
N ILE A 146 34.74 24.20 -24.59
CA ILE A 146 33.67 24.30 -23.59
C ILE A 146 33.23 22.90 -23.14
N ASN A 147 33.04 21.97 -24.08
CA ASN A 147 32.64 20.60 -23.75
C ASN A 147 33.70 19.89 -22.89
N GLU A 148 34.98 20.01 -23.25
CA GLU A 148 36.09 19.44 -22.48
C GLU A 148 36.17 20.00 -21.05
N VAL A 149 36.03 21.32 -20.90
CA VAL A 149 36.06 21.97 -19.58
C VAL A 149 34.90 21.47 -18.71
N ILE A 150 33.66 21.47 -19.24
CA ILE A 150 32.47 21.01 -18.50
C ILE A 150 32.61 19.53 -18.15
N GLY A 151 32.96 18.67 -19.11
CA GLY A 151 33.13 17.23 -18.89
C GLY A 151 34.21 16.91 -17.86
N SER A 152 35.35 17.60 -17.89
CA SER A 152 36.45 17.38 -16.92
C SER A 152 36.09 17.79 -15.48
N CYS A 153 35.08 18.63 -15.29
CA CYS A 153 34.61 19.01 -13.96
C CYS A 153 33.65 17.99 -13.34
N LEU A 154 33.17 17.00 -14.10
CA LEU A 154 32.20 16.00 -13.62
C LEU A 154 32.82 14.93 -12.71
N SER A 155 34.14 14.80 -12.65
CA SER A 155 34.82 13.85 -11.76
C SER A 155 34.91 14.36 -10.31
N SER A 156 35.09 15.66 -10.09
CA SER A 156 35.31 16.24 -8.76
C SER A 156 34.07 16.99 -8.22
N PRO A 157 33.51 16.62 -7.05
CA PRO A 157 32.36 17.30 -6.45
C PRO A 157 32.56 18.80 -6.23
N ASN A 158 33.76 19.21 -5.80
CA ASN A 158 34.11 20.62 -5.59
C ASN A 158 34.12 21.42 -6.91
N ARG A 159 34.58 20.80 -7.99
CA ARG A 159 34.58 21.42 -9.32
C ARG A 159 33.17 21.50 -9.91
N LYS A 160 32.31 20.50 -9.68
CA LYS A 160 30.88 20.57 -10.05
C LYS A 160 30.19 21.78 -9.42
N GLU A 161 30.42 22.04 -8.14
CA GLU A 161 29.81 23.17 -7.43
C GLU A 161 30.26 24.51 -8.03
N LYS A 162 31.57 24.71 -8.21
CA LYS A 162 32.11 25.93 -8.81
C LYS A 162 31.61 26.13 -10.24
N LEU A 163 31.57 25.06 -11.04
CA LEU A 163 31.08 25.10 -12.41
C LEU A 163 29.58 25.46 -12.47
N ALA A 164 28.76 24.89 -11.58
CA ALA A 164 27.34 25.21 -11.51
C ALA A 164 27.11 26.71 -11.26
N VAL A 165 27.84 27.30 -10.31
CA VAL A 165 27.79 28.74 -10.03
C VAL A 165 28.20 29.57 -11.25
N LEU A 166 29.21 29.13 -12.02
CA LEU A 166 29.63 29.84 -13.23
C LEU A 166 28.61 29.74 -14.37
N LEU A 167 27.96 28.59 -14.54
CA LEU A 167 26.92 28.38 -15.54
C LEU A 167 25.64 29.17 -15.24
N GLU A 168 25.32 29.32 -13.95
CA GLU A 168 24.21 30.14 -13.45
C GLU A 168 24.48 31.63 -13.68
N ASN A 169 25.72 32.06 -13.39
CA ASN A 169 26.13 33.44 -13.58
C ASN A 169 26.27 33.82 -15.08
N GLU A 170 26.07 35.11 -15.38
CA GLU A 170 26.21 35.69 -16.72
C GLU A 170 25.28 35.15 -17.82
N GLY A 171 24.28 34.33 -17.48
CA GLY A 171 23.34 33.76 -18.45
C GLY A 171 24.02 32.84 -19.47
N TYR A 172 25.03 32.08 -19.03
CA TYR A 172 25.86 31.24 -19.90
C TYR A 172 25.03 30.22 -20.68
N ILE A 173 24.07 29.55 -20.03
CA ILE A 173 23.14 28.60 -20.68
C ILE A 173 22.39 29.27 -21.84
N LYS A 174 21.85 30.48 -21.65
CA LYS A 174 21.13 31.20 -22.71
C LYS A 174 22.04 31.57 -23.87
N LYS A 175 23.32 31.89 -23.62
CA LYS A 175 24.32 32.13 -24.67
C LYS A 175 24.60 30.85 -25.47
N LEU A 176 24.73 29.69 -24.82
CA LEU A 176 24.86 28.39 -25.49
C LEU A 176 23.64 28.07 -26.35
N LEU A 177 22.42 28.32 -25.87
CA LEU A 177 21.20 28.12 -26.66
C LEU A 177 21.14 29.04 -27.89
N ASN A 178 21.68 30.26 -27.81
CA ASN A 178 21.81 31.11 -28.99
C ASN A 178 22.79 30.54 -30.01
N LEU A 179 23.91 29.93 -29.55
CA LEU A 179 24.81 29.21 -30.45
C LEU A 179 24.12 28.00 -31.08
N PHE A 180 23.30 27.27 -30.32
CA PHE A 180 22.50 26.16 -30.83
C PHE A 180 21.59 26.58 -31.99
N ARG A 181 20.80 27.64 -31.81
CA ARG A 181 19.93 28.17 -32.87
C ARG A 181 20.74 28.53 -34.13
N MET A 182 21.89 29.19 -33.97
CA MET A 182 22.76 29.52 -35.10
C MET A 182 23.35 28.27 -35.78
N CYS A 183 23.79 27.27 -35.01
CA CYS A 183 24.31 26.01 -35.56
C CYS A 183 23.22 25.26 -36.33
N GLU A 184 21.98 25.26 -35.83
CA GLU A 184 20.82 24.66 -36.49
C GLU A 184 20.48 25.39 -37.79
N ASP A 185 20.46 26.74 -37.78
CA ASP A 185 20.17 27.57 -38.96
C ASP A 185 21.18 27.38 -40.12
N ILE A 186 22.45 27.12 -39.79
CA ILE A 186 23.52 26.89 -40.79
C ILE A 186 23.82 25.41 -41.03
N GLU A 187 23.02 24.50 -40.46
CA GLU A 187 23.19 23.04 -40.56
C GLU A 187 24.60 22.54 -40.14
N ASN A 188 25.20 23.16 -39.12
CA ASN A 188 26.51 22.77 -38.59
C ASN A 188 26.41 21.56 -37.65
N SER A 189 26.48 20.36 -38.22
CA SER A 189 26.38 19.09 -37.49
C SER A 189 27.41 18.94 -36.36
N GLN A 190 28.66 19.35 -36.58
CA GLN A 190 29.71 19.22 -35.56
C GLN A 190 29.42 20.11 -34.35
N GLY A 191 28.98 21.36 -34.58
CA GLY A 191 28.58 22.26 -33.50
C GLY A 191 27.39 21.71 -32.70
N LEU A 192 26.41 21.12 -33.39
CA LEU A 192 25.23 20.50 -32.76
C LEU A 192 25.61 19.29 -31.88
N HIS A 193 26.54 18.44 -32.34
CA HIS A 193 27.06 17.32 -31.54
C HIS A 193 27.80 17.79 -30.28
N HIS A 194 28.62 18.85 -30.35
CA HIS A 194 29.25 19.40 -29.16
C HIS A 194 28.23 19.99 -28.19
N LEU A 195 27.18 20.66 -28.71
CA LEU A 195 26.11 21.20 -27.87
C LEU A 195 25.26 20.09 -27.21
N TYR A 196 25.03 18.97 -27.88
CA TYR A 196 24.42 17.78 -27.27
C TYR A 196 25.21 17.33 -26.03
N GLU A 197 26.52 17.10 -26.19
CA GLU A 197 27.39 16.64 -25.09
C GLU A 197 27.50 17.69 -23.98
N ILE A 198 27.60 18.98 -24.32
CA ILE A 198 27.59 20.07 -23.34
C ILE A 198 26.32 20.02 -22.49
N PHE A 199 25.13 19.98 -23.12
CA PHE A 199 23.87 19.97 -22.38
C PHE A 199 23.71 18.69 -21.56
N LYS A 200 24.06 17.53 -22.11
CA LYS A 200 24.11 16.26 -21.36
C LYS A 200 25.00 16.37 -20.12
N ASN A 201 26.18 16.95 -20.25
CA ASN A 201 27.10 17.16 -19.13
C ASN A 201 26.56 18.18 -18.11
N ILE A 202 25.83 19.21 -18.56
CA ILE A 202 25.13 20.14 -17.65
C ILE A 202 24.04 19.41 -16.85
N PHE A 203 23.28 18.50 -17.46
CA PHE A 203 22.32 17.65 -16.74
C PHE A 203 23.00 16.79 -15.65
N LEU A 204 24.19 16.25 -15.94
CA LEU A 204 24.99 15.45 -15.01
C LEU A 204 25.56 16.24 -13.81
N LEU A 205 25.49 17.58 -13.83
CA LEU A 205 25.78 18.40 -12.65
C LEU A 205 24.72 18.23 -11.55
N ASN A 206 23.50 17.81 -11.92
CA ASN A 206 22.39 17.50 -11.02
C ASN A 206 22.09 18.67 -10.05
N LYS A 207 21.93 19.89 -10.59
CA LYS A 207 21.68 21.13 -9.82
C LYS A 207 20.34 21.78 -10.18
N ASN A 208 19.48 21.96 -9.17
CA ASN A 208 18.16 22.59 -9.34
C ASN A 208 18.23 24.00 -9.96
N ALA A 209 19.20 24.84 -9.56
CA ALA A 209 19.33 26.19 -10.10
C ALA A 209 19.56 26.22 -11.62
N LEU A 210 20.29 25.22 -12.16
CA LEU A 210 20.49 25.10 -13.60
C LEU A 210 19.21 24.63 -14.30
N PHE A 211 18.48 23.69 -13.68
CA PHE A 211 17.19 23.22 -14.18
C PHE A 211 16.13 24.32 -14.26
N GLU A 212 16.08 25.24 -13.31
CA GLU A 212 15.22 26.43 -13.39
C GLU A 212 15.47 27.23 -14.67
N VAL A 213 16.74 27.44 -15.05
CA VAL A 213 17.10 28.17 -16.28
C VAL A 213 16.84 27.34 -17.53
N MET A 214 17.12 26.04 -17.50
CA MET A 214 16.96 25.14 -18.64
C MET A 214 15.50 24.81 -18.96
N PHE A 215 14.64 24.76 -17.94
CA PHE A 215 13.23 24.40 -18.06
C PHE A 215 12.29 25.61 -18.06
N ALA A 216 12.84 26.82 -18.09
CA ALA A 216 12.06 28.02 -18.32
C ALA A 216 11.30 27.94 -19.66
N GLU A 217 10.16 28.62 -19.74
CA GLU A 217 9.26 28.56 -20.90
C GLU A 217 9.95 28.98 -22.22
N ASP A 218 10.87 29.95 -22.14
CA ASP A 218 11.62 30.49 -23.28
C ASP A 218 12.83 29.62 -23.71
N THR A 219 13.24 28.64 -22.90
CA THR A 219 14.48 27.86 -23.11
C THR A 219 14.24 26.37 -23.29
N ILE A 220 13.20 25.79 -22.68
CA ILE A 220 13.01 24.33 -22.61
C ILE A 220 12.99 23.64 -23.97
N PHE A 221 12.37 24.24 -24.98
CA PHE A 221 12.36 23.65 -26.32
C PHE A 221 13.72 23.66 -26.97
N ASP A 222 14.56 24.67 -26.75
CA ASP A 222 15.91 24.68 -27.31
C ASP A 222 16.82 23.69 -26.56
N VAL A 223 16.62 23.53 -25.24
CA VAL A 223 17.30 22.48 -24.46
C VAL A 223 16.96 21.09 -25.00
N VAL A 224 15.67 20.80 -25.22
CA VAL A 224 15.24 19.55 -25.86
C VAL A 224 15.83 19.44 -27.26
N GLY A 225 15.90 20.55 -28.01
CA GLY A 225 16.53 20.62 -29.33
C GLY A 225 18.01 20.24 -29.31
N CYS A 226 18.79 20.71 -28.34
CA CYS A 226 20.18 20.28 -28.16
C CYS A 226 20.27 18.76 -27.98
N LEU A 227 19.33 18.16 -27.23
CA LEU A 227 19.30 16.72 -26.95
C LEU A 227 18.79 15.85 -28.12
N GLU A 228 18.36 16.45 -29.23
CA GLU A 228 17.97 15.70 -30.44
C GLU A 228 19.18 15.19 -31.25
N TYR A 229 20.35 15.82 -31.09
CA TYR A 229 21.54 15.61 -31.93
C TYR A 229 22.58 14.68 -31.30
N ASP A 230 22.14 13.54 -30.77
CA ASP A 230 23.02 12.49 -30.22
C ASP A 230 24.03 12.00 -31.28
N PRO A 231 25.35 12.15 -31.07
CA PRO A 231 26.37 11.68 -32.01
C PRO A 231 26.34 10.17 -32.26
N ALA A 232 25.77 9.39 -31.33
CA ALA A 232 25.61 7.95 -31.49
C ALA A 232 24.41 7.57 -32.40
N SER A 233 23.50 8.50 -32.65
CA SER A 233 22.33 8.29 -33.51
C SER A 233 22.63 8.67 -34.97
N PRO A 234 22.17 7.88 -35.97
CA PRO A 234 22.40 8.20 -37.39
C PRO A 234 21.60 9.42 -37.87
N ALA A 235 20.52 9.78 -37.17
CA ALA A 235 19.71 10.95 -37.47
C ALA A 235 19.22 11.63 -36.18
N PRO A 236 18.92 12.94 -36.22
CA PRO A 236 18.38 13.63 -35.06
C PRO A 236 17.03 13.04 -34.64
N LYS A 237 16.87 12.82 -33.33
CA LYS A 237 15.57 12.46 -32.75
C LYS A 237 14.60 13.64 -32.89
N ARG A 238 13.29 13.39 -32.86
CA ARG A 238 12.24 14.41 -33.12
C ARG A 238 11.42 14.74 -31.88
N HIS A 239 12.08 14.94 -30.74
CA HIS A 239 11.45 15.21 -29.44
C HIS A 239 10.62 16.51 -29.43
N ARG A 240 11.13 17.61 -30.00
CA ARG A 240 10.40 18.89 -30.11
C ARG A 240 9.14 18.75 -30.96
N LEU A 241 9.20 17.96 -32.04
CA LEU A 241 8.03 17.71 -32.89
C LEU A 241 6.95 16.96 -32.11
N TYR A 242 7.34 15.91 -31.39
CA TYR A 242 6.41 15.16 -30.53
C TYR A 242 5.78 16.09 -29.47
N LEU A 243 6.58 16.84 -28.71
CA LEU A 243 6.09 17.73 -27.65
C LEU A 243 5.24 18.92 -28.14
N LYS A 244 5.41 19.36 -29.40
CA LYS A 244 4.65 20.48 -29.97
C LYS A 244 3.40 20.06 -30.75
N GLN A 245 3.43 18.90 -31.40
CA GLN A 245 2.43 18.53 -32.40
C GLN A 245 1.68 17.24 -32.07
N LEU A 246 2.35 16.28 -31.42
CA LEU A 246 1.76 14.98 -31.12
C LEU A 246 1.16 14.96 -29.71
N ALA A 247 1.88 15.49 -28.73
CA ALA A 247 1.38 15.63 -27.37
C ALA A 247 0.27 16.71 -27.33
N LYS A 248 -1.01 16.29 -27.33
CA LYS A 248 -2.16 17.19 -27.21
C LYS A 248 -2.64 17.35 -25.77
N PHE A 249 -2.49 18.55 -25.21
CA PHE A 249 -3.02 18.89 -23.90
C PHE A 249 -4.56 18.86 -23.86
N LYS A 250 -5.13 18.01 -23.00
CA LYS A 250 -6.58 17.90 -22.80
C LYS A 250 -7.01 18.53 -21.48
N GLU A 251 -7.84 19.56 -21.56
CA GLU A 251 -8.46 20.20 -20.39
C GLU A 251 -9.79 19.52 -20.04
N VAL A 252 -9.87 18.89 -18.87
CA VAL A 252 -11.14 18.34 -18.38
C VAL A 252 -12.05 19.47 -17.89
N ILE A 253 -11.48 20.50 -17.28
CA ILE A 253 -12.18 21.74 -16.95
C ILE A 253 -11.30 22.88 -17.45
N PRO A 254 -11.87 23.94 -18.04
CA PRO A 254 -11.10 25.05 -18.55
C PRO A 254 -10.18 25.65 -17.48
N ILE A 255 -8.87 25.66 -17.73
CA ILE A 255 -7.87 26.20 -16.79
C ILE A 255 -7.65 27.68 -17.12
N THR A 256 -8.10 28.57 -16.24
CA THR A 256 -7.96 30.02 -16.45
C THR A 256 -6.65 30.60 -15.88
N ASN A 257 -6.01 29.89 -14.96
CA ASN A 257 -4.76 30.31 -14.34
C ASN A 257 -3.56 29.94 -15.25
N ALA A 258 -2.90 30.95 -15.82
CA ALA A 258 -1.75 30.78 -16.70
C ALA A 258 -0.51 30.19 -15.99
N GLU A 259 -0.33 30.46 -14.70
CA GLU A 259 0.77 29.91 -13.89
C GLU A 259 0.59 28.40 -13.70
N LEU A 260 -0.62 27.97 -13.33
CA LEU A 260 -0.97 26.55 -13.24
C LEU A 260 -0.74 25.84 -14.58
N LEU A 261 -1.21 26.44 -15.68
CA LEU A 261 -1.03 25.89 -17.02
C LEU A 261 0.46 25.73 -17.37
N ALA A 262 1.27 26.75 -17.09
CA ALA A 262 2.72 26.71 -17.31
C ALA A 262 3.37 25.59 -16.49
N LYS A 263 2.99 25.43 -15.21
CA LYS A 263 3.52 24.38 -14.33
C LYS A 263 3.13 22.98 -14.79
N ILE A 264 1.89 22.77 -15.25
CA ILE A 264 1.44 21.48 -15.80
C ILE A 264 2.28 21.10 -17.03
N HIS A 265 2.45 22.04 -17.98
CA HIS A 265 3.26 21.79 -19.17
C HIS A 265 4.74 21.58 -18.83
N GLN A 266 5.30 22.37 -17.91
CA GLN A 266 6.69 22.21 -17.49
C GLN A 266 6.90 20.83 -16.87
N THR A 267 6.00 20.40 -15.98
CA THR A 267 6.06 19.07 -15.33
C THR A 267 6.04 17.96 -16.36
N TYR A 268 5.12 18.00 -17.32
CA TYR A 268 5.04 17.00 -18.39
C TYR A 268 6.31 16.96 -19.24
N ARG A 269 6.81 18.12 -19.67
CA ARG A 269 8.02 18.21 -20.50
C ARG A 269 9.26 17.70 -19.76
N VAL A 270 9.42 18.03 -18.48
CA VAL A 270 10.55 17.56 -17.66
C VAL A 270 10.45 16.06 -17.40
N GLN A 271 9.24 15.53 -17.14
CA GLN A 271 8.99 14.09 -17.04
C GLN A 271 9.35 13.37 -18.35
N TYR A 272 8.96 13.92 -19.51
CA TYR A 272 9.35 13.38 -20.82
C TYR A 272 10.88 13.41 -21.03
N ILE A 273 11.56 14.49 -20.62
CA ILE A 273 13.03 14.56 -20.67
C ILE A 273 13.64 13.44 -19.82
N GLN A 274 13.14 13.24 -18.60
CA GLN A 274 13.62 12.20 -17.68
C GLN A 274 13.40 10.79 -18.24
N ASP A 275 12.20 10.50 -18.75
CA ASP A 275 11.80 9.13 -19.07
C ASP A 275 12.18 8.71 -20.50
N VAL A 276 12.23 9.66 -21.45
CA VAL A 276 12.39 9.38 -22.89
C VAL A 276 13.68 9.94 -23.48
N VAL A 277 14.08 11.15 -23.08
CA VAL A 277 15.26 11.81 -23.67
C VAL A 277 16.55 11.36 -22.98
N LEU A 278 16.53 11.29 -21.65
CA LEU A 278 17.65 10.86 -20.81
C LEU A 278 17.27 9.62 -19.96
N PRO A 279 16.78 8.52 -20.59
CA PRO A 279 16.41 7.33 -19.83
C PRO A 279 17.64 6.79 -19.09
N ALA A 280 17.46 6.44 -17.83
CA ALA A 280 18.54 6.01 -16.95
C ALA A 280 19.37 4.86 -17.56
N PRO A 281 20.68 5.01 -17.76
CA PRO A 281 21.55 3.88 -18.06
C PRO A 281 21.71 3.05 -16.78
N SER A 282 21.22 1.80 -16.81
CA SER A 282 21.53 0.69 -15.88
C SER A 282 22.11 1.05 -14.50
N VAL A 283 21.32 1.00 -13.41
CA VAL A 283 21.65 0.72 -11.98
C VAL A 283 22.91 1.38 -11.33
N PHE A 284 23.70 2.18 -12.04
CA PHE A 284 25.03 2.67 -11.63
C PHE A 284 25.14 4.21 -11.75
N GLU A 285 24.11 4.90 -12.25
CA GLU A 285 24.02 6.37 -12.32
C GLU A 285 22.91 6.94 -11.42
N ASP A 286 22.73 6.39 -10.21
CA ASP A 286 21.69 6.81 -9.25
C ASP A 286 21.75 8.31 -8.89
N ASN A 287 22.89 8.96 -9.11
CA ASN A 287 23.10 10.37 -8.80
C ASN A 287 22.53 11.36 -9.85
N MET A 288 22.14 10.92 -11.07
CA MET A 288 21.58 11.83 -12.08
C MET A 288 20.08 12.14 -11.84
N GLN A 289 19.38 11.31 -11.07
CA GLN A 289 17.92 11.39 -10.96
C GLN A 289 17.41 12.25 -9.81
N SER A 290 18.22 12.54 -8.80
CA SER A 290 17.70 13.14 -7.57
C SER A 290 17.21 14.58 -7.76
N ALA A 291 17.92 15.43 -8.52
CA ALA A 291 17.48 16.82 -8.72
C ALA A 291 16.35 16.93 -9.77
N LEU A 292 16.36 16.14 -10.86
CA LEU A 292 15.23 16.11 -11.80
C LEU A 292 13.95 15.62 -11.13
N SER A 293 14.04 14.53 -10.35
CA SER A 293 12.91 14.02 -9.58
C SER A 293 12.46 15.02 -8.52
N SER A 294 13.38 15.74 -7.87
CA SER A 294 13.04 16.83 -6.94
C SER A 294 12.32 17.98 -7.64
N PHE A 295 12.78 18.37 -8.84
CA PHE A 295 12.13 19.42 -9.63
C PHE A 295 10.69 19.03 -9.98
N ILE A 296 10.49 17.80 -10.48
CA ILE A 296 9.15 17.26 -10.75
C ILE A 296 8.31 17.20 -9.48
N PHE A 297 8.89 16.76 -8.36
CA PHE A 297 8.22 16.71 -7.06
C PHE A 297 7.70 18.07 -6.62
N PHE A 298 8.53 19.12 -6.66
CA PHE A 298 8.12 20.47 -6.26
C PHE A 298 7.06 21.05 -7.19
N ASN A 299 7.18 20.83 -8.51
CA ASN A 299 6.13 21.23 -9.44
C ASN A 299 4.80 20.51 -9.17
N LYS A 300 4.81 19.22 -8.83
CA LYS A 300 3.59 18.48 -8.46
C LYS A 300 2.92 19.06 -7.21
N VAL A 301 3.72 19.43 -6.20
CA VAL A 301 3.23 20.11 -4.98
C VAL A 301 2.58 21.46 -5.32
N GLU A 302 3.21 22.24 -6.19
CA GLU A 302 2.72 23.55 -6.60
C GLU A 302 1.44 23.47 -7.44
N ILE A 303 1.39 22.53 -8.40
CA ILE A 303 0.17 22.21 -9.17
C ILE A 303 -0.99 21.89 -8.22
N VAL A 304 -0.73 21.04 -7.22
CA VAL A 304 -1.78 20.65 -6.27
C VAL A 304 -2.28 21.85 -5.48
N THR A 305 -1.35 22.70 -5.01
CA THR A 305 -1.66 23.90 -4.24
C THR A 305 -2.49 24.89 -5.06
N LEU A 306 -2.07 25.17 -6.31
CA LEU A 306 -2.76 26.10 -7.21
C LEU A 306 -4.19 25.64 -7.56
N ILE A 307 -4.40 24.33 -7.76
CA ILE A 307 -5.76 23.78 -8.01
C ILE A 307 -6.59 23.81 -6.72
N GLN A 308 -5.99 23.48 -5.57
CA GLN A 308 -6.68 23.49 -4.28
C GLN A 308 -7.20 24.88 -3.91
N GLU A 309 -6.47 25.94 -4.25
CA GLU A 309 -6.86 27.34 -4.03
C GLU A 309 -7.91 27.85 -5.04
N ASP A 310 -8.11 27.16 -6.17
CA ASP A 310 -9.16 27.50 -7.15
C ASP A 310 -10.50 26.84 -6.79
N GLU A 311 -11.23 27.49 -5.88
CA GLU A 311 -12.56 27.05 -5.44
C GLU A 311 -13.55 26.87 -6.60
N ARG A 312 -13.44 27.66 -7.67
CA ARG A 312 -14.37 27.59 -8.80
C ARG A 312 -14.11 26.34 -9.63
N PHE A 313 -12.85 26.06 -9.93
CA PHE A 313 -12.44 24.86 -10.66
C PHE A 313 -12.93 23.60 -9.94
N LEU A 314 -12.66 23.48 -8.63
CA LEU A 314 -13.05 22.29 -7.88
C LEU A 314 -14.57 22.19 -7.68
N SER A 315 -15.27 23.30 -7.45
CA SER A 315 -16.74 23.29 -7.36
C SER A 315 -17.39 22.84 -8.66
N GLU A 316 -16.89 23.31 -9.81
CA GLU A 316 -17.37 22.88 -11.12
C GLU A 316 -17.06 21.39 -11.37
N LEU A 317 -15.88 20.92 -10.94
CA LEU A 317 -15.48 19.51 -11.05
C LEU A 317 -16.45 18.58 -10.34
N PHE A 318 -16.74 18.85 -9.07
CA PHE A 318 -17.64 18.01 -8.28
C PHE A 318 -19.10 18.14 -8.70
N ALA A 319 -19.52 19.33 -9.16
CA ALA A 319 -20.83 19.51 -9.77
C ALA A 319 -21.00 18.63 -11.02
N GLN A 320 -20.04 18.62 -11.94
CA GLN A 320 -20.12 17.77 -13.14
C GLN A 320 -19.99 16.27 -12.81
N LEU A 321 -19.19 15.88 -11.81
CA LEU A 321 -19.09 14.48 -11.39
C LEU A 321 -20.42 13.91 -10.87
N THR A 322 -21.19 14.73 -10.16
CA THR A 322 -22.43 14.33 -9.49
C THR A 322 -23.70 14.63 -10.29
N ASP A 323 -23.62 15.43 -11.36
CA ASP A 323 -24.76 15.74 -12.23
C ASP A 323 -25.15 14.51 -13.08
N ASP A 324 -26.42 14.11 -13.00
CA ASP A 324 -27.03 13.01 -13.77
C ASP A 324 -26.94 13.22 -15.28
N SER A 325 -26.83 14.47 -15.75
CA SER A 325 -26.75 14.82 -17.17
C SER A 325 -25.34 14.69 -17.76
N THR A 326 -24.32 14.51 -16.92
CA THR A 326 -22.94 14.33 -17.39
C THR A 326 -22.78 12.98 -18.11
N GLU A 327 -22.21 13.02 -19.32
CA GLU A 327 -21.91 11.83 -20.11
C GLU A 327 -20.83 10.97 -19.45
N ASP A 328 -20.91 9.65 -19.58
CA ASP A 328 -19.97 8.72 -18.94
C ASP A 328 -18.51 8.95 -19.36
N VAL A 329 -18.27 9.31 -20.63
CA VAL A 329 -16.92 9.66 -21.11
C VAL A 329 -16.39 10.90 -20.39
N LYS A 330 -17.22 11.93 -20.23
CA LYS A 330 -16.85 13.15 -19.52
C LYS A 330 -16.60 12.88 -18.04
N ARG A 331 -17.46 12.06 -17.42
CA ARG A 331 -17.31 11.66 -16.02
C ARG A 331 -16.03 10.85 -15.81
N ARG A 332 -15.70 9.93 -16.73
CA ARG A 332 -14.43 9.20 -16.72
C ARG A 332 -13.23 10.14 -16.75
N ASP A 333 -13.24 11.13 -17.65
CA ASP A 333 -12.16 12.13 -17.73
C ASP A 333 -12.01 12.92 -16.41
N LEU A 334 -13.13 13.31 -15.78
CA LEU A 334 -13.15 14.00 -14.48
C LEU A 334 -12.58 13.13 -13.35
N VAL A 335 -12.94 11.85 -13.30
CA VAL A 335 -12.43 10.91 -12.29
C VAL A 335 -10.94 10.63 -12.51
N LEU A 336 -10.48 10.47 -13.75
CA LEU A 336 -9.06 10.27 -14.05
C LEU A 336 -8.22 11.49 -13.65
N PHE A 337 -8.71 12.70 -13.91
CA PHE A 337 -8.09 13.93 -13.40
C PHE A 337 -8.04 13.93 -11.87
N LEU A 338 -9.17 13.62 -11.21
CA LEU A 338 -9.25 13.61 -9.75
C LEU A 338 -8.31 12.56 -9.13
N LYS A 339 -8.16 11.40 -9.78
CA LYS A 339 -7.20 10.35 -9.39
C LYS A 339 -5.79 10.90 -9.40
N GLU A 340 -5.36 11.52 -10.50
CA GLU A 340 -4.01 12.08 -10.58
C GLU A 340 -3.80 13.26 -9.63
N PHE A 341 -4.84 14.05 -9.38
CA PHE A 341 -4.81 15.11 -8.37
C PHE A 341 -4.58 14.54 -6.96
N CYS A 342 -5.26 13.44 -6.59
CA CYS A 342 -5.02 12.71 -5.35
C CYS A 342 -3.67 11.98 -5.31
N ASN A 343 -3.16 11.52 -6.45
CA ASN A 343 -1.83 10.92 -6.55
C ASN A 343 -0.74 11.98 -6.31
N PHE A 344 -0.88 13.17 -6.92
CA PHE A 344 0.08 14.26 -6.71
C PHE A 344 0.04 14.79 -5.28
N SER A 345 -1.14 14.79 -4.64
CA SER A 345 -1.26 15.22 -3.24
C SER A 345 -0.50 14.33 -2.26
N GLN A 346 -0.10 13.12 -2.67
CA GLN A 346 0.79 12.27 -1.86
C GLN A 346 2.17 12.89 -1.59
N ASN A 347 2.58 13.88 -2.40
CA ASN A 347 3.83 14.62 -2.23
C ASN A 347 3.73 15.77 -1.21
N LEU A 348 2.51 16.13 -0.76
CA LEU A 348 2.34 17.19 0.23
C LEU A 348 2.87 16.79 1.60
N GLN A 349 3.32 17.78 2.37
CA GLN A 349 3.58 17.61 3.80
C GLN A 349 2.27 17.30 4.57
N PRO A 350 2.33 16.69 5.77
CA PRO A 350 1.13 16.27 6.51
C PRO A 350 0.07 17.36 6.69
N GLN A 351 0.47 18.60 6.99
CA GLN A 351 -0.46 19.73 7.12
C GLN A 351 -1.17 20.08 5.80
N GLY A 352 -0.43 20.03 4.68
CA GLY A 352 -0.99 20.25 3.34
C GLY A 352 -1.95 19.14 2.94
N LYS A 353 -1.62 17.87 3.24
CA LYS A 353 -2.52 16.73 3.02
C LYS A 353 -3.82 16.88 3.81
N GLU A 354 -3.73 17.28 5.07
CA GLU A 354 -4.93 17.47 5.91
C GLU A 354 -5.86 18.52 5.31
N ALA A 355 -5.32 19.68 4.91
CA ALA A 355 -6.08 20.72 4.24
C ALA A 355 -6.70 20.22 2.92
N PHE A 356 -5.93 19.49 2.12
CA PHE A 356 -6.36 18.93 0.84
C PHE A 356 -7.57 18.00 0.98
N TYR A 357 -7.48 16.97 1.83
CA TYR A 357 -8.58 16.03 2.01
C TYR A 357 -9.80 16.68 2.67
N LYS A 358 -9.60 17.68 3.54
CA LYS A 358 -10.70 18.46 4.10
C LYS A 358 -11.45 19.25 3.01
N THR A 359 -10.73 19.88 2.08
CA THR A 359 -11.34 20.57 0.94
C THR A 359 -12.15 19.59 0.08
N LEU A 360 -11.56 18.47 -0.34
CA LEU A 360 -12.27 17.47 -1.17
C LEU A 360 -13.51 16.91 -0.47
N SER A 361 -13.41 16.64 0.83
CA SER A 361 -14.54 16.16 1.64
C SER A 361 -15.68 17.19 1.67
N SER A 362 -15.35 18.47 1.87
CA SER A 362 -16.35 19.55 1.88
C SER A 362 -17.04 19.79 0.53
N LEU A 363 -16.39 19.42 -0.57
CA LEU A 363 -16.92 19.56 -1.93
C LEU A 363 -17.67 18.31 -2.43
N GLY A 364 -17.77 17.25 -1.62
CA GLY A 364 -18.59 16.09 -1.95
C GLY A 364 -17.86 14.98 -2.71
N ILE A 365 -16.57 14.74 -2.41
CA ILE A 365 -15.84 13.61 -3.01
C ILE A 365 -16.46 12.24 -2.71
N LEU A 366 -16.98 12.02 -1.49
CA LEU A 366 -17.58 10.73 -1.12
C LEU A 366 -18.90 10.45 -1.89
N PRO A 367 -19.86 11.40 -1.98
CA PRO A 367 -20.99 11.28 -2.90
C PRO A 367 -20.58 11.03 -4.37
N ALA A 368 -19.55 11.71 -4.86
CA ALA A 368 -19.05 11.47 -6.22
C ALA A 368 -18.49 10.05 -6.40
N LEU A 369 -17.85 9.49 -5.37
CA LEU A 369 -17.34 8.11 -5.39
C LEU A 369 -18.45 7.08 -5.38
N GLU A 370 -19.58 7.32 -4.71
CA GLU A 370 -20.75 6.43 -4.76
C GLU A 370 -21.26 6.25 -6.19
N ILE A 371 -21.41 7.36 -6.91
CA ILE A 371 -21.86 7.37 -8.29
C ILE A 371 -20.83 6.67 -9.17
N THR A 372 -19.56 7.07 -9.08
CA THR A 372 -18.52 6.63 -10.02
C THR A 372 -18.10 5.17 -9.81
N LEU A 373 -18.13 4.65 -8.59
CA LEU A 373 -17.94 3.22 -8.31
C LEU A 373 -19.07 2.38 -8.91
N ALA A 374 -20.28 2.91 -9.00
CA ALA A 374 -21.44 2.20 -9.54
C ALA A 374 -21.53 2.18 -11.07
N ILE A 375 -20.72 2.99 -11.78
CA ILE A 375 -20.73 3.08 -13.25
C ILE A 375 -20.08 1.86 -13.88
N ASP A 376 -20.70 1.31 -14.92
CA ASP A 376 -20.17 0.14 -15.65
C ASP A 376 -19.07 0.52 -16.68
N ASP A 377 -18.02 1.17 -16.19
CA ASP A 377 -16.81 1.49 -16.95
C ASP A 377 -15.57 1.15 -16.10
N ALA A 378 -14.75 0.22 -16.60
CA ALA A 378 -13.64 -0.34 -15.82
C ALA A 378 -12.61 0.73 -15.42
N GLN A 379 -12.30 1.68 -16.30
CA GLN A 379 -11.33 2.73 -16.01
C GLN A 379 -11.83 3.69 -14.93
N THR A 380 -13.11 4.07 -15.00
CA THR A 380 -13.79 4.86 -13.99
C THR A 380 -13.76 4.14 -12.64
N LYS A 381 -14.16 2.86 -12.60
CA LYS A 381 -14.15 2.08 -11.35
C LYS A 381 -12.75 1.98 -10.74
N THR A 382 -11.74 1.59 -11.52
CA THR A 382 -10.36 1.49 -11.03
C THR A 382 -9.87 2.83 -10.48
N ALA A 383 -10.15 3.93 -11.18
CA ALA A 383 -9.76 5.26 -10.70
C ALA A 383 -10.50 5.67 -9.41
N SER A 384 -11.79 5.34 -9.29
CA SER A 384 -12.56 5.57 -8.05
C SER A 384 -12.06 4.72 -6.88
N ILE A 385 -11.64 3.47 -7.13
CA ILE A 385 -11.03 2.60 -6.11
C ILE A 385 -9.69 3.20 -5.64
N ASP A 386 -8.86 3.68 -6.57
CA ASP A 386 -7.58 4.34 -6.23
C ASP A 386 -7.80 5.60 -5.38
N ILE A 387 -8.75 6.46 -5.77
CA ILE A 387 -9.11 7.67 -5.01
C ILE A 387 -9.61 7.29 -3.61
N LEU A 388 -10.53 6.33 -3.52
CA LEU A 388 -11.05 5.88 -2.23
C LEU A 388 -9.95 5.29 -1.35
N THR A 389 -9.01 4.54 -1.93
CA THR A 389 -7.83 4.00 -1.24
C THR A 389 -7.00 5.14 -0.66
N TYR A 390 -6.68 6.18 -1.44
CA TYR A 390 -5.92 7.33 -0.94
C TYR A 390 -6.62 8.04 0.22
N ILE A 391 -7.95 8.19 0.18
CA ILE A 391 -8.72 8.81 1.26
C ILE A 391 -8.70 7.93 2.51
N VAL A 392 -8.94 6.63 2.36
CA VAL A 392 -9.02 5.68 3.47
C VAL A 392 -7.67 5.46 4.12
N GLU A 393 -6.57 5.37 3.36
CA GLU A 393 -5.22 5.26 3.91
C GLU A 393 -4.81 6.52 4.69
N TYR A 394 -5.25 7.70 4.23
CA TYR A 394 -4.93 8.95 4.91
C TYR A 394 -5.81 9.21 6.14
N SER A 395 -7.14 9.08 6.00
CA SER A 395 -8.10 9.38 7.05
C SER A 395 -9.35 8.49 6.95
N PRO A 396 -9.32 7.27 7.52
CA PRO A 396 -10.47 6.38 7.55
C PRO A 396 -11.70 7.00 8.24
N SER A 397 -11.47 7.85 9.26
CA SER A 397 -12.52 8.47 10.07
C SER A 397 -13.47 9.35 9.26
N VAL A 398 -12.97 10.04 8.23
CA VAL A 398 -13.80 10.89 7.36
C VAL A 398 -14.83 10.06 6.61
N VAL A 399 -14.42 8.90 6.10
CA VAL A 399 -15.33 7.98 5.40
C VAL A 399 -16.34 7.39 6.38
N ARG A 400 -15.91 7.01 7.58
CA ARG A 400 -16.81 6.49 8.62
C ARG A 400 -17.85 7.53 9.06
N GLU A 401 -17.43 8.75 9.33
CA GLU A 401 -18.34 9.84 9.71
C GLU A 401 -19.38 10.08 8.62
N TYR A 402 -18.95 10.12 7.36
CA TYR A 402 -19.86 10.26 6.23
C TYR A 402 -20.87 9.11 6.15
N THR A 403 -20.43 7.85 6.23
CA THR A 403 -21.36 6.69 6.22
C THR A 403 -22.35 6.72 7.40
N LEU A 404 -21.94 7.16 8.58
CA LEU A 404 -22.82 7.33 9.74
C LEU A 404 -23.89 8.40 9.49
N GLN A 405 -23.56 9.47 8.77
CA GLN A 405 -24.52 10.51 8.39
C GLN A 405 -25.57 10.00 7.39
N GLN A 406 -25.21 9.06 6.50
CA GLN A 406 -26.14 8.47 5.52
C GLN A 406 -27.30 7.72 6.18
N ALA A 407 -27.07 7.10 7.35
CA ALA A 407 -28.07 6.31 8.08
C ALA A 407 -29.38 7.07 8.38
N ASN A 408 -29.34 8.40 8.40
CA ASN A 408 -30.50 9.24 8.70
C ASN A 408 -31.25 9.71 7.44
N ASN A 409 -30.60 9.75 6.28
CA ASN A 409 -31.04 10.56 5.13
C ASN A 409 -31.05 9.82 3.78
N THR A 410 -30.53 8.59 3.73
CA THR A 410 -30.28 7.86 2.48
C THR A 410 -30.89 6.45 2.54
N GLU A 411 -31.28 5.90 1.39
CA GLU A 411 -31.75 4.51 1.30
C GLU A 411 -30.58 3.54 1.49
N GLU A 412 -30.80 2.38 2.12
CA GLU A 412 -29.71 1.45 2.49
C GLU A 412 -28.88 0.99 1.27
N ASP A 413 -29.54 0.83 0.12
CA ASP A 413 -28.95 0.40 -1.15
C ASP A 413 -27.94 1.43 -1.70
N GLN A 414 -28.02 2.68 -1.23
CA GLN A 414 -27.15 3.80 -1.66
C GLN A 414 -26.03 4.10 -0.66
N PHE A 415 -25.97 3.39 0.47
CA PHE A 415 -24.89 3.59 1.43
C PHE A 415 -23.53 3.27 0.80
N LEU A 416 -22.55 4.17 0.95
CA LEU A 416 -21.21 3.98 0.37
C LEU A 416 -20.59 2.65 0.79
N MET A 417 -20.81 2.23 2.05
CA MET A 417 -20.36 0.93 2.54
C MET A 417 -20.95 -0.25 1.75
N ASN A 418 -22.24 -0.17 1.40
CA ASN A 418 -22.91 -1.20 0.61
C ASN A 418 -22.48 -1.13 -0.86
N VAL A 419 -22.28 0.06 -1.42
CA VAL A 419 -21.70 0.23 -2.77
C VAL A 419 -20.32 -0.43 -2.86
N ILE A 420 -19.43 -0.21 -1.88
CA ILE A 420 -18.11 -0.86 -1.83
C ILE A 420 -18.23 -2.39 -1.81
N ILE A 421 -19.11 -2.93 -0.97
CA ILE A 421 -19.35 -4.39 -0.87
C ILE A 421 -19.92 -4.93 -2.20
N GLU A 422 -20.88 -4.25 -2.80
CA GLU A 422 -21.48 -4.66 -4.07
C GLU A 422 -20.47 -4.66 -5.21
N GLN A 423 -19.62 -3.62 -5.31
CA GLN A 423 -18.59 -3.58 -6.35
C GLN A 423 -17.52 -4.65 -6.15
N MET A 424 -17.17 -4.98 -4.90
CA MET A 424 -16.30 -6.13 -4.60
C MET A 424 -16.92 -7.45 -5.11
N MET A 425 -18.24 -7.58 -5.05
CA MET A 425 -18.96 -8.77 -5.52
C MET A 425 -19.15 -8.83 -7.04
N CYS A 426 -19.13 -7.67 -7.70
CA CYS A 426 -19.37 -7.52 -9.15
C CYS A 426 -18.07 -7.32 -9.95
N ASP A 427 -16.89 -7.53 -9.35
CA ASP A 427 -15.62 -7.39 -10.06
C ASP A 427 -15.49 -8.44 -11.15
N ASN A 428 -15.39 -7.97 -12.40
CA ASN A 428 -15.30 -8.79 -13.59
C ASN A 428 -13.84 -9.07 -14.00
N ASP A 429 -12.86 -8.50 -13.29
CA ASP A 429 -11.45 -8.76 -13.52
C ASP A 429 -11.11 -10.24 -13.26
N PRO A 430 -10.42 -10.94 -14.18
CA PRO A 430 -10.06 -12.35 -14.00
C PRO A 430 -9.22 -12.63 -12.74
N GLU A 431 -8.46 -11.65 -12.26
CA GLU A 431 -7.62 -11.74 -11.06
C GLU A 431 -8.30 -11.15 -9.82
N LEU A 432 -9.54 -10.63 -9.96
CA LEU A 432 -10.29 -9.95 -8.90
C LEU A 432 -9.52 -8.76 -8.30
N GLY A 433 -8.71 -8.08 -9.11
CA GLY A 433 -7.85 -6.98 -8.65
C GLY A 433 -8.62 -5.88 -7.90
N GLY A 434 -9.78 -5.47 -8.42
CA GLY A 434 -10.63 -4.46 -7.80
C GLY A 434 -11.28 -4.97 -6.51
N ALA A 435 -11.74 -6.22 -6.48
CA ALA A 435 -12.32 -6.84 -5.29
C ALA A 435 -11.28 -6.99 -4.16
N VAL A 436 -10.04 -7.33 -4.48
CA VAL A 436 -8.94 -7.38 -3.50
C VAL A 436 -8.68 -6.01 -2.90
N GLN A 437 -8.60 -4.96 -3.71
CA GLN A 437 -8.43 -3.58 -3.24
C GLN A 437 -9.60 -3.10 -2.37
N LEU A 438 -10.84 -3.33 -2.82
CA LEU A 438 -12.06 -3.00 -2.05
C LEU A 438 -12.13 -3.77 -0.73
N SER A 439 -11.74 -5.05 -0.73
CA SER A 439 -11.61 -5.83 0.51
C SER A 439 -10.56 -5.23 1.46
N GLY A 440 -9.44 -4.73 0.93
CA GLY A 440 -8.44 -3.98 1.69
C GLY A 440 -9.02 -2.72 2.33
N ILE A 441 -9.75 -1.91 1.55
CA ILE A 441 -10.46 -0.73 2.03
C ILE A 441 -11.44 -1.09 3.15
N LEU A 442 -12.28 -2.11 2.95
CA LEU A 442 -13.24 -2.58 3.95
C LEU A 442 -12.53 -2.99 5.24
N LYS A 443 -11.41 -3.69 5.15
CA LYS A 443 -10.62 -4.10 6.31
C LYS A 443 -10.11 -2.89 7.09
N ILE A 444 -9.57 -1.87 6.42
CA ILE A 444 -9.11 -0.63 7.08
C ILE A 444 -10.30 0.08 7.74
N LEU A 445 -11.43 0.23 7.05
CA LEU A 445 -12.60 0.90 7.63
C LEU A 445 -13.16 0.18 8.85
N LEU A 446 -13.12 -1.15 8.83
CA LEU A 446 -13.62 -2.01 9.90
C LEU A 446 -12.65 -2.19 11.06
N ASP A 447 -11.39 -1.78 10.93
CA ASP A 447 -10.38 -2.01 11.95
C ASP A 447 -10.59 -1.15 13.21
N PRO A 448 -10.94 -1.75 14.36
CA PRO A 448 -11.15 -0.99 15.59
C PRO A 448 -9.87 -0.35 16.14
N GLU A 449 -8.68 -0.77 15.70
CA GLU A 449 -7.42 -0.18 16.15
C GLU A 449 -7.19 1.23 15.59
N ASN A 450 -7.79 1.55 14.43
CA ASN A 450 -7.72 2.88 13.82
C ASN A 450 -8.96 3.76 14.10
N MET A 451 -9.89 3.28 14.93
CA MET A 451 -11.01 4.05 15.45
C MET A 451 -10.53 4.77 16.71
N LEU A 452 -10.02 5.99 16.54
CA LEU A 452 -9.41 6.76 17.61
C LEU A 452 -10.38 6.87 18.79
N THR A 453 -9.88 6.60 20.00
CA THR A 453 -10.47 7.10 21.23
C THR A 453 -10.31 8.62 21.29
N SER A 454 -11.06 9.35 20.46
CA SER A 454 -11.26 10.78 20.68
C SER A 454 -11.99 10.98 22.02
N ALA A 455 -12.14 12.23 22.47
CA ALA A 455 -12.96 12.56 23.64
C ALA A 455 -14.38 11.94 23.59
N ASN A 456 -14.86 11.56 22.40
CA ASN A 456 -16.04 10.74 22.19
C ASN A 456 -15.62 9.26 22.01
N LYS A 457 -15.67 8.47 23.09
CA LYS A 457 -15.53 6.99 23.09
C LYS A 457 -16.59 6.25 22.22
N SER A 458 -17.43 6.97 21.46
CA SER A 458 -18.57 6.40 20.75
C SER A 458 -18.27 5.99 19.31
N GLU A 459 -17.26 6.54 18.61
CA GLU A 459 -17.03 6.27 17.17
C GLU A 459 -16.99 4.76 16.87
N LYS A 460 -16.18 4.00 17.61
CA LYS A 460 -16.07 2.55 17.45
C LYS A 460 -17.43 1.87 17.59
N THR A 461 -18.16 2.18 18.67
CA THR A 461 -19.44 1.56 18.95
C THR A 461 -20.48 1.94 17.91
N ASP A 462 -20.57 3.23 17.56
CA ASP A 462 -21.53 3.78 16.61
C ASP A 462 -21.31 3.20 15.21
N PHE A 463 -20.06 3.19 14.74
CA PHE A 463 -19.72 2.69 13.42
C PHE A 463 -19.87 1.18 13.31
N LEU A 464 -19.42 0.40 14.31
CA LEU A 464 -19.63 -1.05 14.29
C LEU A 464 -21.12 -1.39 14.37
N ASN A 465 -21.90 -0.70 15.21
CA ASN A 465 -23.36 -0.88 15.25
C ASN A 465 -24.00 -0.59 13.90
N TYR A 466 -23.59 0.50 13.24
CA TYR A 466 -24.02 0.83 11.89
C TYR A 466 -23.70 -0.30 10.90
N PHE A 467 -22.44 -0.76 10.84
CA PHE A 467 -22.02 -1.81 9.92
C PHE A 467 -22.77 -3.13 10.13
N TYR A 468 -22.91 -3.58 11.37
CA TYR A 468 -23.61 -4.84 11.68
C TYR A 468 -25.13 -4.74 11.50
N LYS A 469 -25.70 -3.54 11.55
CA LYS A 469 -27.13 -3.33 11.27
C LYS A 469 -27.39 -3.26 9.77
N HIS A 470 -26.59 -2.50 9.03
CA HIS A 470 -26.93 -2.06 7.67
C HIS A 470 -26.08 -2.70 6.55
N SER A 471 -24.93 -3.31 6.85
CA SER A 471 -23.98 -3.74 5.81
C SER A 471 -23.49 -5.19 5.92
N ILE A 472 -23.42 -5.76 7.13
CA ILE A 472 -22.94 -7.15 7.31
C ILE A 472 -23.79 -8.17 6.52
N HIS A 473 -25.09 -7.91 6.37
CA HIS A 473 -25.99 -8.82 5.68
C HIS A 473 -25.71 -8.85 4.16
N VAL A 474 -25.31 -7.72 3.58
CA VAL A 474 -24.86 -7.63 2.18
C VAL A 474 -23.55 -8.41 2.01
N LEU A 475 -22.58 -8.20 2.92
CA LEU A 475 -21.27 -8.86 2.87
C LEU A 475 -21.36 -10.41 2.92
N ILE A 476 -22.23 -10.95 3.78
CA ILE A 476 -22.35 -12.40 3.95
C ILE A 476 -23.34 -13.06 2.98
N ALA A 477 -24.12 -12.30 2.22
CA ALA A 477 -25.16 -12.85 1.34
C ALA A 477 -24.60 -13.87 0.33
N PRO A 478 -23.47 -13.62 -0.38
CA PRO A 478 -22.90 -14.60 -1.32
C PRO A 478 -22.52 -15.92 -0.64
N LEU A 479 -21.98 -15.83 0.57
CA LEU A 479 -21.58 -16.98 1.37
C LEU A 479 -22.80 -17.80 1.80
N LEU A 480 -23.86 -17.16 2.28
CA LEU A 480 -25.09 -17.84 2.70
C LEU A 480 -25.82 -18.50 1.53
N LEU A 481 -25.88 -17.82 0.37
CA LEU A 481 -26.44 -18.39 -0.86
C LEU A 481 -25.66 -19.63 -1.29
N ASN A 482 -24.33 -19.56 -1.29
CA ASN A 482 -23.46 -20.65 -1.72
C ASN A 482 -23.41 -21.84 -0.75
N THR A 483 -23.94 -21.68 0.47
CA THR A 483 -23.94 -22.69 1.54
C THR A 483 -25.35 -22.98 2.05
N SER A 484 -26.35 -22.70 1.21
CA SER A 484 -27.77 -22.95 1.49
C SER A 484 -28.05 -24.46 1.65
N GLU A 485 -27.39 -25.28 0.84
CA GLU A 485 -27.42 -26.75 0.89
C GLU A 485 -26.24 -27.35 1.67
N ASP A 486 -26.23 -28.69 1.83
CA ASP A 486 -25.16 -29.44 2.49
C ASP A 486 -23.84 -29.52 1.71
N LYS A 487 -23.74 -28.85 0.56
CA LYS A 487 -22.55 -28.77 -0.30
C LYS A 487 -22.39 -27.35 -0.85
N PRO A 488 -21.17 -26.93 -1.20
CA PRO A 488 -20.96 -25.66 -1.91
C PRO A 488 -21.76 -25.63 -3.21
N GLY A 489 -22.47 -24.53 -3.47
CA GLY A 489 -23.31 -24.36 -4.65
C GLY A 489 -22.49 -24.17 -5.93
N LYS A 490 -21.93 -22.98 -6.09
CA LYS A 490 -21.12 -22.55 -7.24
C LYS A 490 -19.64 -22.50 -6.85
N GLU A 491 -18.79 -23.14 -7.66
CA GLU A 491 -17.35 -23.28 -7.41
C GLU A 491 -16.48 -22.79 -8.60
N ASP A 492 -16.97 -21.84 -9.39
CA ASP A 492 -16.14 -21.16 -10.39
C ASP A 492 -15.09 -20.25 -9.73
N HIS A 493 -14.00 -19.94 -10.45
CA HIS A 493 -12.84 -19.21 -9.95
C HIS A 493 -13.20 -17.91 -9.23
N GLN A 494 -14.06 -17.10 -9.86
CA GLN A 494 -14.50 -15.80 -9.34
C GLN A 494 -15.27 -15.97 -8.02
N THR A 495 -16.23 -16.91 -7.99
CA THR A 495 -17.02 -17.17 -6.78
C THR A 495 -16.16 -17.64 -5.63
N VAL A 496 -15.23 -18.60 -5.86
CA VAL A 496 -14.42 -19.14 -4.76
C VAL A 496 -13.39 -18.14 -4.22
N GLN A 497 -12.87 -17.26 -5.07
CA GLN A 497 -12.00 -16.17 -4.62
C GLN A 497 -12.76 -15.12 -3.82
N LEU A 498 -13.95 -14.71 -4.28
CA LEU A 498 -14.83 -13.81 -3.53
C LEU A 498 -15.19 -14.36 -2.16
N LEU A 499 -15.56 -15.65 -2.07
CA LEU A 499 -15.81 -16.31 -0.79
C LEU A 499 -14.56 -16.34 0.10
N GLY A 500 -13.37 -16.50 -0.50
CA GLY A 500 -12.09 -16.39 0.20
C GLY A 500 -11.90 -15.01 0.85
N LEU A 501 -12.15 -13.92 0.10
CA LEU A 501 -12.08 -12.54 0.61
C LEU A 501 -13.07 -12.31 1.75
N ILE A 502 -14.33 -12.75 1.58
CA ILE A 502 -15.36 -12.65 2.62
C ILE A 502 -14.94 -13.42 3.89
N LEU A 503 -14.40 -14.62 3.76
CA LEU A 503 -13.91 -15.40 4.90
C LEU A 503 -12.73 -14.73 5.61
N GLU A 504 -11.85 -14.04 4.88
CA GLU A 504 -10.76 -13.28 5.47
C GLU A 504 -11.29 -12.10 6.29
N LEU A 505 -12.21 -11.31 5.72
CA LEU A 505 -12.86 -10.20 6.43
C LEU A 505 -13.63 -10.69 7.67
N LEU A 506 -14.40 -11.77 7.55
CA LEU A 506 -15.12 -12.34 8.68
C LEU A 506 -14.18 -12.89 9.76
N SER A 507 -13.06 -13.50 9.37
CA SER A 507 -12.05 -13.97 10.31
C SER A 507 -11.42 -12.80 11.07
N PHE A 508 -11.13 -11.71 10.37
CA PHE A 508 -10.70 -10.45 10.99
C PHE A 508 -11.75 -9.93 11.98
N CYS A 509 -13.02 -9.85 11.58
CA CYS A 509 -14.10 -9.42 12.47
C CYS A 509 -14.21 -10.29 13.74
N VAL A 510 -14.02 -11.61 13.64
CA VAL A 510 -14.03 -12.53 14.79
C VAL A 510 -12.96 -12.17 15.81
N GLU A 511 -11.78 -11.74 15.35
CA GLU A 511 -10.66 -11.38 16.23
C GLU A 511 -10.86 -10.01 16.90
N HIS A 512 -11.47 -9.05 16.20
CA HIS A 512 -11.42 -7.64 16.58
C HIS A 512 -12.77 -7.05 17.06
N HIS A 513 -13.93 -7.59 16.63
CA HIS A 513 -15.24 -6.94 16.83
C HIS A 513 -16.04 -7.48 18.03
N THR A 514 -15.38 -8.25 18.91
CA THR A 514 -15.91 -8.71 20.21
C THR A 514 -17.36 -9.24 20.17
N TYR A 515 -18.32 -8.53 20.76
CA TYR A 515 -19.71 -8.97 20.87
C TYR A 515 -20.50 -8.78 19.56
N HIS A 516 -20.16 -7.79 18.72
CA HIS A 516 -20.92 -7.52 17.50
C HIS A 516 -20.85 -8.70 16.51
N ILE A 517 -19.63 -9.21 16.26
CA ILE A 517 -19.44 -10.40 15.41
C ILE A 517 -20.07 -11.64 16.04
N LYS A 518 -20.02 -11.76 17.38
CA LYS A 518 -20.59 -12.89 18.11
C LYS A 518 -22.09 -13.00 17.89
N ASN A 519 -22.80 -11.89 18.00
CA ASN A 519 -24.24 -11.87 17.72
C ASN A 519 -24.54 -12.27 16.27
N CYS A 520 -23.75 -11.78 15.31
CA CYS A 520 -23.90 -12.17 13.91
C CYS A 520 -23.67 -13.68 13.70
N VAL A 521 -22.59 -14.23 14.25
CA VAL A 521 -22.23 -15.65 14.08
C VAL A 521 -23.30 -16.56 14.68
N LEU A 522 -23.76 -16.25 15.90
CA LEU A 522 -24.74 -17.07 16.60
C LEU A 522 -26.15 -16.95 15.99
N ASN A 523 -26.63 -15.73 15.72
CA ASN A 523 -28.00 -15.51 15.25
C ASN A 523 -28.21 -15.97 13.80
N LYS A 524 -27.16 -15.95 12.97
CA LYS A 524 -27.24 -16.36 11.55
C LYS A 524 -26.74 -17.78 11.29
N ASP A 525 -26.41 -18.54 12.34
CA ASP A 525 -25.80 -19.88 12.26
C ASP A 525 -24.57 -19.92 11.32
N LEU A 526 -23.77 -18.84 11.35
CA LEU A 526 -22.80 -18.52 10.30
C LEU A 526 -21.66 -19.53 10.23
N LEU A 527 -21.18 -20.02 11.37
CA LEU A 527 -20.12 -21.03 11.40
C LEU A 527 -20.59 -22.34 10.75
N ARG A 528 -21.81 -22.78 11.02
CA ARG A 528 -22.37 -23.98 10.36
C ARG A 528 -22.38 -23.81 8.85
N ARG A 529 -22.86 -22.65 8.37
CA ARG A 529 -22.90 -22.31 6.94
C ARG A 529 -21.49 -22.33 6.33
N ILE A 530 -20.52 -21.68 6.96
CA ILE A 530 -19.11 -21.67 6.51
C ILE A 530 -18.52 -23.07 6.44
N LEU A 531 -18.82 -23.93 7.42
CA LEU A 531 -18.27 -25.29 7.46
C LEU A 531 -18.78 -26.21 6.34
N VAL A 532 -19.82 -25.83 5.60
CA VAL A 532 -20.19 -26.51 4.33
C VAL A 532 -19.04 -26.45 3.33
N LEU A 533 -18.25 -25.36 3.33
CA LEU A 533 -17.10 -25.16 2.45
C LEU A 533 -15.95 -26.14 2.71
N MET A 534 -15.96 -26.88 3.83
CA MET A 534 -15.03 -28.01 4.07
C MET A 534 -15.18 -29.15 3.03
N LYS A 535 -16.24 -29.11 2.22
CA LYS A 535 -16.49 -30.04 1.11
C LYS A 535 -16.08 -29.48 -0.26
N SER A 536 -15.55 -28.26 -0.33
CA SER A 536 -15.12 -27.63 -1.59
C SER A 536 -14.00 -28.42 -2.27
N SER A 537 -13.95 -28.35 -3.61
CA SER A 537 -12.81 -28.85 -4.38
C SER A 537 -11.55 -27.97 -4.23
N HIS A 538 -11.70 -26.74 -3.75
CA HIS A 538 -10.63 -25.75 -3.68
C HIS A 538 -9.97 -25.71 -2.29
N GLY A 539 -8.73 -26.19 -2.21
CA GLY A 539 -8.03 -26.35 -0.93
C GLY A 539 -7.87 -25.05 -0.13
N PHE A 540 -7.63 -23.91 -0.79
CA PHE A 540 -7.51 -22.63 -0.10
C PHE A 540 -8.81 -22.21 0.60
N LEU A 541 -9.97 -22.51 0.00
CA LEU A 541 -11.29 -22.20 0.56
C LEU A 541 -11.61 -23.09 1.76
N VAL A 542 -11.26 -24.39 1.68
CA VAL A 542 -11.33 -25.32 2.81
C VAL A 542 -10.48 -24.81 3.98
N LEU A 543 -9.25 -24.38 3.70
CA LEU A 543 -8.36 -23.81 4.71
C LEU A 543 -8.89 -22.49 5.29
N GLY A 544 -9.55 -21.65 4.49
CA GLY A 544 -10.24 -20.44 4.93
C GLY A 544 -11.36 -20.74 5.93
N ALA A 545 -12.21 -21.72 5.64
CA ALA A 545 -13.29 -22.15 6.53
C ALA A 545 -12.75 -22.73 7.85
N LEU A 546 -11.72 -23.57 7.78
CA LEU A 546 -11.04 -24.10 8.97
C LEU A 546 -10.39 -23.00 9.80
N ARG A 547 -9.74 -22.03 9.15
CA ARG A 547 -9.13 -20.86 9.81
C ARG A 547 -10.19 -20.05 10.55
N PHE A 548 -11.34 -19.80 9.94
CA PHE A 548 -12.45 -19.11 10.57
C PHE A 548 -12.91 -19.81 11.86
N MET A 549 -13.14 -21.13 11.80
CA MET A 549 -13.48 -21.92 13.00
C MET A 549 -12.37 -21.84 14.06
N ARG A 550 -11.11 -21.94 13.63
CA ARG A 550 -9.94 -21.87 14.52
C ARG A 550 -9.85 -20.51 15.25
N LYS A 551 -10.18 -19.40 14.58
CA LYS A 551 -10.25 -18.06 15.20
C LYS A 551 -11.36 -18.00 16.26
N ILE A 552 -12.53 -18.56 16.01
CA ILE A 552 -13.61 -18.66 17.01
C ILE A 552 -13.16 -19.46 18.23
N VAL A 553 -12.54 -20.63 18.02
CA VAL A 553 -12.00 -21.47 19.11
C VAL A 553 -10.92 -20.73 19.90
N ALA A 554 -10.12 -19.88 19.25
CA ALA A 554 -9.06 -19.09 19.89
C ALA A 554 -9.59 -18.11 20.95
N LEU A 555 -10.85 -17.66 20.82
CA LEU A 555 -11.48 -16.74 21.77
C LEU A 555 -11.78 -17.39 23.12
N LYS A 556 -11.82 -18.74 23.18
CA LYS A 556 -12.12 -19.52 24.40
C LYS A 556 -13.45 -19.12 25.08
N ASP A 557 -14.38 -18.59 24.30
CA ASP A 557 -15.69 -18.15 24.78
C ASP A 557 -16.66 -19.34 24.92
N GLU A 558 -17.30 -19.45 26.08
CA GLU A 558 -18.16 -20.58 26.40
C GLU A 558 -19.47 -20.63 25.60
N PHE A 559 -19.99 -19.49 25.13
CA PHE A 559 -21.16 -19.49 24.24
C PHE A 559 -20.81 -20.07 22.89
N TYR A 560 -19.64 -19.71 22.33
CA TYR A 560 -19.14 -20.34 21.11
C TYR A 560 -18.87 -21.83 21.32
N ASN A 561 -18.25 -22.22 22.45
CA ASN A 561 -18.01 -23.63 22.73
C ASN A 561 -19.32 -24.43 22.80
N ARG A 562 -20.34 -23.91 23.48
CA ARG A 562 -21.68 -24.52 23.55
C ARG A 562 -22.35 -24.60 22.17
N TYR A 563 -22.23 -23.54 21.38
CA TYR A 563 -22.75 -23.52 20.01
C TYR A 563 -22.09 -24.60 19.12
N ILE A 564 -20.75 -24.71 19.17
CA ILE A 564 -19.97 -25.72 18.43
C ILE A 564 -20.38 -27.14 18.85
N THR A 565 -20.47 -27.39 20.16
CA THR A 565 -20.78 -28.72 20.71
C THR A 565 -22.24 -29.11 20.45
N LYS A 566 -23.21 -28.26 20.80
CA LYS A 566 -24.64 -28.53 20.54
C LYS A 566 -24.94 -28.66 19.05
N GLY A 567 -24.29 -27.86 18.21
CA GLY A 567 -24.44 -27.89 16.76
C GLY A 567 -23.69 -29.03 16.08
N ASN A 568 -22.87 -29.78 16.82
CA ASN A 568 -21.93 -30.78 16.34
C ASN A 568 -21.01 -30.28 15.21
N LEU A 569 -20.48 -29.06 15.35
CA LEU A 569 -19.76 -28.36 14.28
C LEU A 569 -18.34 -28.90 14.02
N PHE A 570 -17.84 -29.84 14.83
CA PHE A 570 -16.63 -30.57 14.47
C PHE A 570 -16.84 -31.60 13.35
N ALA A 571 -18.08 -32.04 13.07
CA ALA A 571 -18.33 -33.13 12.11
C ALA A 571 -17.74 -32.84 10.72
N PRO A 572 -17.97 -31.65 10.10
CA PRO A 572 -17.39 -31.32 8.80
C PRO A 572 -15.85 -31.32 8.80
N VAL A 573 -15.23 -30.95 9.91
CA VAL A 573 -13.76 -30.94 10.06
C VAL A 573 -13.22 -32.36 10.16
N ILE A 574 -13.83 -33.20 11.00
CA ILE A 574 -13.45 -34.61 11.14
C ILE A 574 -13.66 -35.36 9.82
N ASP A 575 -14.78 -35.13 9.14
CA ASP A 575 -15.04 -35.72 7.82
C ASP A 575 -13.97 -35.32 6.79
N ALA A 576 -13.62 -34.03 6.72
CA ALA A 576 -12.55 -33.56 5.83
C ALA A 576 -11.19 -34.17 6.17
N PHE A 577 -10.88 -34.31 7.47
CA PHE A 577 -9.65 -34.93 7.94
C PHE A 577 -9.57 -36.42 7.57
N LEU A 578 -10.67 -37.17 7.74
CA LEU A 578 -10.74 -38.58 7.36
C LEU A 578 -10.67 -38.75 5.83
N ARG A 579 -11.33 -37.88 5.06
CA ARG A 579 -11.22 -37.85 3.58
C ARG A 579 -9.80 -37.56 3.10
N ASN A 580 -9.01 -36.80 3.86
CA ASN A 580 -7.60 -36.54 3.57
C ASN A 580 -6.73 -37.81 3.70
N ASN A 581 -7.19 -38.80 4.48
CA ASN A 581 -6.61 -40.14 4.58
C ASN A 581 -5.09 -40.15 4.85
N GLY A 582 -4.65 -39.33 5.83
CA GLY A 582 -3.25 -39.27 6.27
C GLY A 582 -2.27 -38.67 5.26
N ARG A 583 -2.76 -37.96 4.21
CA ARG A 583 -1.88 -37.22 3.30
C ARG A 583 -1.28 -36.02 4.03
N TYR A 584 0.04 -36.01 4.16
CA TYR A 584 0.76 -34.88 4.75
C TYR A 584 0.65 -33.63 3.86
N ASN A 585 -0.23 -32.72 4.23
CA ASN A 585 -0.47 -31.46 3.54
C ASN A 585 -0.92 -30.38 4.54
N LEU A 586 -1.19 -29.17 4.03
CA LEU A 586 -1.56 -28.03 4.87
C LEU A 586 -2.90 -28.23 5.62
N LEU A 587 -3.86 -28.95 5.02
CA LEU A 587 -5.13 -29.28 5.69
C LEU A 587 -4.88 -30.18 6.90
N ASP A 588 -4.08 -31.23 6.70
CA ASP A 588 -3.70 -32.16 7.77
C ASP A 588 -3.06 -31.41 8.95
N SER A 589 -2.06 -30.59 8.67
CA SER A 589 -1.34 -29.82 9.69
C SER A 589 -2.25 -28.80 10.40
N ALA A 590 -3.13 -28.12 9.67
CA ALA A 590 -4.04 -27.13 10.25
C ALA A 590 -5.10 -27.75 11.17
N VAL A 591 -5.65 -28.93 10.82
CA VAL A 591 -6.59 -29.64 11.69
C VAL A 591 -5.89 -30.13 12.95
N LEU A 592 -4.68 -30.67 12.82
CA LEU A 592 -3.89 -31.13 13.96
C LEU A 592 -3.51 -29.97 14.89
N GLU A 593 -3.12 -28.81 14.35
CA GLU A 593 -2.85 -27.60 15.14
C GLU A 593 -4.08 -27.17 15.93
N MET A 594 -5.28 -27.16 15.33
CA MET A 594 -6.50 -26.74 16.03
C MET A 594 -6.80 -27.64 17.24
N PHE A 595 -6.69 -28.96 17.10
CA PHE A 595 -6.89 -29.89 18.21
C PHE A 595 -5.78 -29.84 19.25
N GLU A 596 -4.54 -29.60 18.81
CA GLU A 596 -3.42 -29.38 19.71
C GLU A 596 -3.62 -28.09 20.53
N PHE A 597 -4.09 -27.02 19.91
CA PHE A 597 -4.45 -25.78 20.60
C PHE A 597 -5.56 -26.00 21.62
N ILE A 598 -6.65 -26.68 21.25
CA ILE A 598 -7.76 -27.03 22.17
C ILE A 598 -7.22 -27.76 23.41
N LYS A 599 -6.25 -28.66 23.23
CA LYS A 599 -5.60 -29.38 24.32
C LYS A 599 -4.70 -28.47 25.15
N MET A 600 -3.80 -27.72 24.51
CA MET A 600 -2.81 -26.86 25.17
C MET A 600 -3.49 -25.77 26.01
N GLU A 601 -4.58 -25.21 25.52
CA GLU A 601 -5.36 -24.17 26.19
C GLU A 601 -6.43 -24.73 27.15
N ASP A 602 -6.47 -26.06 27.34
CA ASP A 602 -7.36 -26.78 28.24
C ASP A 602 -8.86 -26.45 28.03
N ILE A 603 -9.32 -26.35 26.77
CA ILE A 603 -10.71 -26.01 26.44
C ILE A 603 -11.61 -27.24 26.63
N LYS A 604 -12.03 -27.45 27.87
CA LYS A 604 -12.65 -28.69 28.38
C LYS A 604 -13.91 -29.12 27.66
N THR A 605 -14.77 -28.16 27.34
CA THR A 605 -16.03 -28.39 26.65
C THR A 605 -15.80 -28.95 25.25
N LEU A 606 -14.80 -28.43 24.54
CA LEU A 606 -14.47 -28.86 23.18
C LEU A 606 -13.78 -30.22 23.14
N TYR A 607 -12.72 -30.45 23.94
CA TYR A 607 -12.05 -31.75 23.89
C TYR A 607 -12.93 -32.89 24.41
N SER A 608 -13.81 -32.62 25.39
CA SER A 608 -14.77 -33.62 25.85
C SER A 608 -15.73 -34.01 24.73
N HIS A 609 -16.31 -33.04 24.04
CA HIS A 609 -17.17 -33.29 22.89
C HIS A 609 -16.47 -34.08 21.79
N VAL A 610 -15.22 -33.73 21.47
CA VAL A 610 -14.45 -34.41 20.42
C VAL A 610 -14.19 -35.87 20.79
N VAL A 611 -13.71 -36.13 22.01
CA VAL A 611 -13.40 -37.51 22.45
C VAL A 611 -14.67 -38.35 22.58
N GLU A 612 -15.75 -37.80 23.12
CA GLU A 612 -17.01 -38.53 23.32
C GLU A 612 -17.70 -38.89 22.00
N ASN A 613 -17.70 -37.98 21.01
CA ASN A 613 -18.42 -38.19 19.75
C ASN A 613 -17.55 -38.82 18.65
N TYR A 614 -16.25 -38.53 18.61
CA TYR A 614 -15.36 -38.92 17.51
C TYR A 614 -14.19 -39.79 17.96
N GLY A 615 -13.98 -40.02 19.27
CA GLY A 615 -12.82 -40.74 19.78
C GLY A 615 -12.59 -42.11 19.13
N LYS A 616 -13.67 -42.87 18.85
CA LYS A 616 -13.56 -44.17 18.15
C LYS A 616 -13.00 -44.06 16.73
N LEU A 617 -13.39 -43.02 15.99
CA LEU A 617 -12.87 -42.77 14.64
C LEU A 617 -11.42 -42.28 14.69
N LEU A 618 -11.08 -41.55 15.75
CA LEU A 618 -9.75 -40.94 15.92
C LEU A 618 -8.71 -41.91 16.50
N ASP A 619 -9.15 -42.99 17.19
CA ASP A 619 -8.28 -44.03 17.71
C ASP A 619 -7.50 -44.76 16.60
N ASP A 620 -8.07 -44.85 15.39
CA ASP A 620 -7.45 -45.48 14.21
C ASP A 620 -6.32 -44.63 13.60
N ILE A 621 -6.13 -43.38 14.06
CA ILE A 621 -5.09 -42.47 13.56
C ILE A 621 -3.80 -42.70 14.33
N GLU A 622 -2.85 -43.41 13.72
CA GLU A 622 -1.60 -43.78 14.39
C GLU A 622 -0.38 -42.92 14.04
N TYR A 623 -0.42 -42.17 12.93
CA TYR A 623 0.74 -41.42 12.44
C TYR A 623 1.04 -40.14 13.24
N VAL A 624 0.14 -39.73 14.14
CA VAL A 624 0.28 -38.55 15.02
C VAL A 624 -0.12 -38.88 16.45
N GLN A 625 0.42 -38.13 17.42
CA GLN A 625 0.10 -38.28 18.84
C GLN A 625 -0.99 -37.33 19.34
N THR A 626 -1.45 -36.40 18.50
CA THR A 626 -2.40 -35.33 18.88
C THR A 626 -3.66 -35.90 19.52
N PHE A 627 -4.34 -36.86 18.87
CA PHE A 627 -5.60 -37.41 19.36
C PHE A 627 -5.42 -38.33 20.58
N LYS A 628 -4.33 -39.12 20.64
CA LYS A 628 -3.98 -39.91 21.83
C LYS A 628 -3.72 -39.01 23.04
N SER A 629 -3.02 -37.90 22.83
CA SER A 629 -2.75 -36.90 23.87
C SER A 629 -4.02 -36.16 24.30
N LEU A 630 -4.91 -35.85 23.36
CA LEU A 630 -6.21 -35.23 23.64
C LEU A 630 -7.10 -36.15 24.49
N LYS A 631 -7.14 -37.45 24.16
CA LYS A 631 -7.85 -38.48 24.93
C LYS A 631 -7.28 -38.64 26.34
N LEU A 632 -5.95 -38.69 26.48
CA LEU A 632 -5.30 -38.73 27.78
C LEU A 632 -5.69 -37.51 28.64
N ARG A 633 -5.76 -36.32 28.04
CA ARG A 633 -6.18 -35.10 28.74
C ARG A 633 -7.64 -35.17 29.18
N TYR A 634 -8.52 -35.71 28.34
CA TYR A 634 -9.92 -35.98 28.68
C TYR A 634 -10.05 -36.96 29.85
N ASP A 635 -9.35 -38.09 29.81
CA ASP A 635 -9.40 -39.10 30.88
C ASP A 635 -8.95 -38.52 32.23
N GLN A 636 -7.86 -37.74 32.24
CA GLN A 636 -7.40 -37.00 33.42
C GLN A 636 -8.46 -36.05 33.97
N HIS A 637 -9.21 -35.36 33.09
CA HIS A 637 -10.29 -34.47 33.50
C HIS A 637 -11.49 -35.25 34.08
N GLN A 638 -11.88 -36.36 33.45
CA GLN A 638 -12.96 -37.23 33.93
C GLN A 638 -12.66 -37.83 35.30
N ASP A 639 -11.43 -38.28 35.52
CA ASP A 639 -11.01 -38.83 36.82
C ASP A 639 -11.00 -37.74 37.90
N GLY A 640 -10.59 -36.52 37.57
CA GLY A 640 -10.70 -35.37 38.48
C GLY A 640 -12.15 -35.03 38.87
N LEU A 641 -13.12 -35.18 37.96
CA LEU A 641 -14.54 -35.00 38.26
C LEU A 641 -15.07 -36.11 39.19
N LYS A 642 -14.72 -37.37 38.92
CA LYS A 642 -15.10 -38.52 39.76
C LYS A 642 -14.54 -38.40 41.18
N ASP A 643 -13.29 -37.95 41.32
CA ASP A 643 -12.67 -37.74 42.64
C ASP A 643 -13.31 -36.57 43.39
N ARG A 644 -13.69 -35.50 42.68
CA ARG A 644 -14.43 -34.37 43.28
C ARG A 644 -15.80 -34.81 43.79
N ASP A 645 -16.56 -35.54 42.98
CA ASP A 645 -17.89 -36.03 43.35
C ASP A 645 -17.83 -37.02 44.54
N ARG A 646 -16.76 -37.82 44.61
CA ARG A 646 -16.48 -38.72 45.72
C ARG A 646 -16.07 -37.97 47.00
N SER A 647 -15.37 -36.84 46.88
CA SER A 647 -15.00 -35.98 48.02
C SER A 647 -16.16 -35.13 48.57
N THR A 648 -17.12 -34.73 47.73
CA THR A 648 -18.29 -33.95 48.13
C THR A 648 -19.34 -34.76 48.89
N LEU A 649 -19.31 -36.09 48.78
CA LEU A 649 -20.16 -36.98 49.57
C LEU A 649 -19.64 -37.19 51.01
N ASP A 650 -18.38 -36.85 51.30
CA ASP A 650 -17.68 -37.11 52.57
C ASP A 650 -17.39 -35.84 53.41
N SER A 651 -17.92 -34.65 53.08
CA SER A 651 -17.64 -33.42 53.82
C SER A 651 -18.86 -32.52 54.12
N VAL A 652 -19.07 -32.27 55.42
CA VAL A 652 -20.03 -31.30 55.99
C VAL A 652 -19.56 -29.86 55.73
N PRO A 653 -20.44 -28.86 55.54
CA PRO A 653 -20.07 -27.55 54.99
C PRO A 653 -19.29 -26.70 56.00
N SER A 654 -18.10 -26.23 55.62
CA SER A 654 -17.42 -25.13 56.31
C SER A 654 -17.31 -23.93 55.39
N ILE A 655 -18.23 -22.99 55.62
CA ILE A 655 -18.22 -21.61 55.16
C ILE A 655 -16.89 -20.99 55.59
N LEU A 656 -16.26 -20.18 54.73
CA LEU A 656 -15.01 -19.41 54.92
C LEU A 656 -13.76 -20.00 54.23
N ARG A 657 -13.69 -19.90 52.91
CA ARG A 657 -12.43 -19.52 52.24
C ARG A 657 -12.67 -18.53 51.12
N ASN A 658 -12.50 -17.26 51.49
CA ASN A 658 -12.29 -16.13 50.59
C ASN A 658 -11.07 -16.42 49.70
N SER A 659 -11.30 -16.79 48.45
CA SER A 659 -10.24 -16.86 47.44
C SER A 659 -10.23 -15.55 46.67
N ARG A 660 -9.13 -14.81 46.82
CA ARG A 660 -8.84 -13.55 46.14
C ARG A 660 -8.95 -13.78 44.63
N TYR A 661 -9.88 -13.07 44.00
CA TYR A 661 -9.91 -12.88 42.56
C TYR A 661 -8.57 -12.30 42.10
N ARG A 662 -7.85 -13.04 41.26
CA ARG A 662 -6.85 -12.47 40.38
C ARG A 662 -7.65 -11.72 39.31
N ARG A 663 -7.55 -10.39 39.34
CA ARG A 663 -8.16 -9.47 38.38
C ARG A 663 -7.59 -9.78 37.01
N ASP A 664 -8.44 -10.22 36.09
CA ASP A 664 -8.10 -10.37 34.67
C ASP A 664 -8.08 -8.97 34.03
N GLN A 665 -7.17 -8.73 33.07
CA GLN A 665 -6.95 -7.42 32.44
C GLN A 665 -8.04 -7.07 31.40
N ARG A 666 -9.15 -7.81 31.38
CA ARG A 666 -10.30 -7.64 30.46
C ARG A 666 -11.62 -7.69 31.22
N GLN A 667 -11.72 -6.91 32.29
CA GLN A 667 -13.01 -6.68 32.93
C GLN A 667 -13.88 -5.91 31.93
N LEU A 668 -15.00 -6.52 31.55
CA LEU A 668 -16.03 -5.93 30.69
C LEU A 668 -16.43 -4.56 31.25
N ASP A 669 -16.57 -3.55 30.38
CA ASP A 669 -17.00 -2.21 30.77
C ASP A 669 -18.41 -2.31 31.38
N GLU A 670 -18.73 -1.60 32.46
CA GLU A 670 -20.03 -1.66 33.15
C GLU A 670 -21.25 -1.34 32.23
N GLN A 671 -21.00 -0.84 31.01
CA GLN A 671 -21.99 -0.65 29.94
C GLN A 671 -22.31 -1.92 29.15
N GLU A 672 -21.40 -2.91 29.09
CA GLU A 672 -21.63 -4.22 28.44
C GLU A 672 -22.65 -5.06 29.22
N ASP A 673 -22.78 -4.84 30.53
CA ASP A 673 -23.83 -5.45 31.36
C ASP A 673 -25.21 -4.78 31.16
N MET A 674 -25.27 -3.50 30.78
CA MET A 674 -26.55 -2.80 30.60
C MET A 674 -27.29 -3.23 29.32
N TRP A 675 -26.56 -3.61 28.27
CA TRP A 675 -27.17 -4.09 27.03
C TRP A 675 -27.79 -5.49 27.15
N PHE A 676 -27.32 -6.30 28.11
CA PHE A 676 -27.95 -7.58 28.47
C PHE A 676 -29.23 -7.41 29.31
N ASN A 677 -29.42 -6.27 29.97
CA ASN A 677 -30.53 -6.05 30.90
C ASN A 677 -31.78 -5.43 30.24
N GLU A 678 -31.72 -4.95 28.99
CA GLU A 678 -32.87 -4.30 28.34
C GLU A 678 -33.83 -5.27 27.63
N ASP A 679 -33.43 -6.53 27.37
CA ASP A 679 -34.28 -7.54 26.71
C ASP A 679 -34.56 -8.80 27.57
N ASP A 680 -34.10 -8.88 28.82
CA ASP A 680 -34.14 -10.11 29.63
C ASP A 680 -35.25 -10.10 30.71
N ASP A 681 -36.48 -9.76 30.32
CA ASP A 681 -37.68 -9.98 31.14
C ASP A 681 -38.53 -11.14 30.58
N SER A 682 -37.87 -12.19 30.09
CA SER A 682 -38.51 -13.48 29.83
C SER A 682 -37.56 -14.65 30.03
N ASP A 683 -37.59 -15.19 31.24
CA ASP A 683 -37.08 -16.51 31.65
C ASP A 683 -37.84 -17.67 30.93
N GLU A 684 -37.87 -17.65 29.60
CA GLU A 684 -38.29 -18.78 28.77
C GLU A 684 -37.27 -19.01 27.64
N VAL A 685 -36.54 -20.12 27.75
CA VAL A 685 -35.69 -20.67 26.70
C VAL A 685 -36.55 -20.93 25.45
N ILE A 686 -36.53 -20.02 24.49
CA ILE A 686 -37.26 -20.17 23.22
C ILE A 686 -36.64 -21.31 22.41
N PRO A 687 -37.40 -22.33 21.96
CA PRO A 687 -36.90 -23.35 21.06
C PRO A 687 -36.48 -22.70 19.73
N PHE A 688 -35.31 -23.07 19.20
CA PHE A 688 -34.87 -22.71 17.85
C PHE A 688 -35.91 -23.17 16.81
N SER A 689 -36.89 -22.32 16.48
CA SER A 689 -37.74 -22.46 15.31
C SER A 689 -37.24 -21.55 14.19
N SER A 690 -36.54 -22.17 13.25
CA SER A 690 -35.90 -21.62 12.06
C SER A 690 -36.85 -20.95 11.06
N ASP A 691 -38.16 -21.19 11.13
CA ASP A 691 -39.05 -21.10 9.96
C ASP A 691 -39.61 -19.70 9.64
N ILE A 692 -39.46 -18.74 10.55
CA ILE A 692 -39.98 -17.36 10.36
C ILE A 692 -38.88 -16.40 9.93
N ILE A 693 -37.64 -16.57 10.44
CA ILE A 693 -36.47 -15.77 10.07
C ILE A 693 -35.93 -16.22 8.69
N THR A 694 -35.92 -17.52 8.41
CA THR A 694 -35.57 -18.07 7.08
C THR A 694 -36.43 -17.47 5.99
N LYS A 695 -37.76 -17.44 6.13
CA LYS A 695 -38.65 -16.90 5.08
C LYS A 695 -38.41 -15.44 4.73
N LYS A 696 -38.02 -14.59 5.68
CA LYS A 696 -37.75 -13.17 5.41
C LYS A 696 -36.35 -12.99 4.80
N MET A 697 -35.35 -13.72 5.32
CA MET A 697 -34.01 -13.78 4.76
C MET A 697 -33.97 -14.39 3.35
N ASP A 698 -34.74 -15.44 3.07
CA ASP A 698 -34.79 -16.09 1.76
C ASP A 698 -35.28 -15.11 0.70
N THR A 699 -36.25 -14.23 1.01
CA THR A 699 -36.69 -13.16 0.10
C THR A 699 -35.65 -12.07 -0.16
N GLU A 700 -34.87 -11.68 0.85
CA GLU A 700 -33.79 -10.69 0.71
C GLU A 700 -32.59 -11.30 -0.03
N LEU A 701 -32.22 -12.55 0.30
CA LEU A 701 -31.19 -13.33 -0.37
C LEU A 701 -31.56 -13.64 -1.84
N ASP A 702 -32.82 -13.93 -2.14
CA ASP A 702 -33.30 -14.12 -3.52
C ASP A 702 -33.23 -12.81 -4.33
N SER A 703 -33.44 -11.66 -3.68
CA SER A 703 -33.35 -10.35 -4.34
C SER A 703 -31.89 -9.99 -4.64
N ILE A 704 -30.98 -10.24 -3.69
CA ILE A 704 -29.53 -10.06 -3.87
C ILE A 704 -28.97 -11.08 -4.88
N GLY A 705 -29.41 -12.34 -4.83
CA GLY A 705 -29.02 -13.38 -5.79
C GLY A 705 -29.39 -13.00 -7.23
N LYS A 706 -30.60 -12.43 -7.43
CA LYS A 706 -31.02 -11.90 -8.73
C LYS A 706 -30.20 -10.69 -9.17
N ILE A 707 -29.74 -9.83 -8.26
CA ILE A 707 -28.86 -8.69 -8.60
C ILE A 707 -27.47 -9.20 -9.03
N ILE A 708 -26.90 -10.17 -8.30
CA ILE A 708 -25.62 -10.81 -8.62
C ILE A 708 -25.70 -11.51 -9.99
N ASP A 709 -26.80 -12.20 -10.28
CA ASP A 709 -26.97 -12.92 -11.55
C ASP A 709 -27.34 -11.98 -12.72
N ALA A 710 -28.12 -10.92 -12.48
CA ALA A 710 -28.51 -9.94 -13.50
C ALA A 710 -27.32 -9.06 -13.95
N LYS A 711 -26.51 -8.55 -13.01
CA LYS A 711 -25.31 -7.78 -13.34
C LYS A 711 -24.24 -8.63 -14.04
N LYS A 712 -24.26 -9.96 -13.90
CA LYS A 712 -23.34 -10.89 -14.61
C LYS A 712 -23.81 -11.29 -16.01
N THR A 713 -25.08 -11.10 -16.35
CA THR A 713 -25.67 -11.57 -17.62
C THR A 713 -25.97 -10.45 -18.62
N ASP A 714 -26.13 -9.20 -18.18
CA ASP A 714 -26.40 -8.05 -19.06
C ASP A 714 -25.15 -7.18 -19.30
N GLY A 715 -24.25 -7.65 -20.18
CA GLY A 715 -23.18 -6.81 -20.76
C GLY A 715 -23.65 -5.89 -21.90
N ASN A 716 -24.96 -5.63 -22.04
CA ASN A 716 -25.47 -4.75 -23.09
C ASN A 716 -26.95 -4.36 -22.84
N ASN A 717 -27.21 -3.34 -22.03
CA ASN A 717 -28.27 -2.32 -22.21
C ASN A 717 -28.41 -1.39 -20.99
N HIS A 718 -28.56 -0.09 -21.27
CA HIS A 718 -28.68 1.03 -20.33
C HIS A 718 -29.47 0.76 -19.03
N THR A 719 -28.82 0.98 -17.89
CA THR A 719 -29.42 1.13 -16.56
C THR A 719 -30.29 2.39 -16.51
N LYS A 720 -31.61 2.21 -16.47
CA LYS A 720 -32.56 3.25 -16.04
C LYS A 720 -32.83 3.08 -14.55
N LEU A 721 -32.49 4.11 -13.77
CA LEU A 721 -32.96 4.28 -12.39
C LEU A 721 -34.50 4.12 -12.32
N VAL A 722 -34.96 3.30 -11.38
CA VAL A 722 -36.37 3.09 -11.07
C VAL A 722 -36.86 4.25 -10.19
N ASN A 723 -37.62 5.18 -10.77
CA ASN A 723 -38.38 6.18 -10.02
C ASN A 723 -39.88 5.92 -10.18
N ASN A 724 -40.54 5.54 -9.09
CA ASN A 724 -41.93 5.11 -9.08
C ASN A 724 -42.86 6.32 -8.80
N THR A 725 -43.35 6.99 -9.85
CA THR A 725 -44.48 7.94 -9.74
C THR A 725 -45.71 7.39 -10.43
N ARG A 726 -46.79 7.23 -9.65
CA ARG A 726 -48.11 6.78 -10.11
C ARG A 726 -48.75 7.85 -11.00
N THR A 727 -49.04 7.53 -12.26
CA THR A 727 -50.26 8.01 -12.96
C THR A 727 -50.69 7.01 -14.04
N SER A 728 -51.98 6.99 -14.27
CA SER A 728 -52.80 5.94 -14.88
C SER A 728 -53.01 6.09 -16.40
N GLY A 729 -52.85 4.98 -17.13
CA GLY A 729 -53.69 4.55 -18.27
C GLY A 729 -53.48 5.19 -19.65
N ILE A 730 -53.14 4.36 -20.66
CA ILE A 730 -53.94 4.05 -21.87
C ILE A 730 -53.08 3.26 -22.90
N LEU A 731 -53.71 2.26 -23.53
CA LEU A 731 -53.23 1.33 -24.56
C LEU A 731 -52.89 2.01 -25.91
N ASN A 732 -51.88 1.53 -26.66
CA ASN A 732 -52.09 0.96 -28.01
C ASN A 732 -50.85 0.30 -28.68
N ASN A 733 -51.16 -0.66 -29.57
CA ASN A 733 -50.31 -1.55 -30.39
C ASN A 733 -49.59 -0.92 -31.60
N ASN A 734 -48.46 -1.55 -32.01
CA ASN A 734 -48.10 -2.16 -33.34
C ASN A 734 -46.58 -2.04 -33.64
N ALA A 735 -45.84 -3.15 -33.82
CA ALA A 735 -45.49 -3.82 -35.11
C ALA A 735 -44.55 -2.96 -36.01
N THR A 736 -43.40 -3.38 -36.58
CA THR A 736 -42.91 -4.68 -37.08
C THR A 736 -41.48 -4.55 -37.66
N GLY A 737 -40.70 -5.64 -37.63
CA GLY A 737 -39.70 -6.04 -38.65
C GLY A 737 -38.24 -5.56 -38.42
N GLY A 738 -37.18 -6.36 -38.56
CA GLY A 738 -36.99 -7.76 -38.95
C GLY A 738 -35.49 -8.11 -38.86
N SER A 739 -35.19 -9.35 -38.45
CA SER A 739 -33.87 -10.02 -38.36
C SER A 739 -33.26 -10.29 -39.77
N PRO A 740 -32.13 -11.06 -39.99
CA PRO A 740 -31.28 -11.83 -39.05
C PRO A 740 -29.73 -11.93 -39.31
N LEU A 741 -29.01 -12.35 -38.25
CA LEU A 741 -27.95 -13.40 -38.11
C LEU A 741 -26.61 -13.41 -38.93
N SER A 742 -25.48 -13.29 -38.18
CA SER A 742 -24.27 -14.15 -37.95
C SER A 742 -23.72 -15.13 -39.05
N PRO A 743 -22.55 -15.85 -38.91
CA PRO A 743 -21.54 -15.95 -37.82
C PRO A 743 -20.01 -16.11 -38.21
N ASN A 744 -19.14 -16.01 -37.18
CA ASN A 744 -17.84 -16.68 -36.84
C ASN A 744 -16.87 -17.31 -37.87
N SER A 745 -15.55 -17.15 -37.56
CA SER A 745 -14.59 -18.27 -37.51
C SER A 745 -13.28 -17.95 -36.73
N ASN A 746 -12.91 -18.84 -35.80
CA ASN A 746 -11.70 -18.93 -34.96
C ASN A 746 -10.44 -19.40 -35.72
N SER A 747 -9.23 -19.11 -35.17
CA SER A 747 -8.17 -20.13 -34.98
C SER A 747 -7.04 -19.70 -34.03
N ASN A 748 -6.67 -20.62 -33.12
CA ASN A 748 -5.61 -20.59 -32.09
C ASN A 748 -4.17 -20.66 -32.62
N SER A 749 -3.20 -20.14 -31.84
CA SER A 749 -1.97 -20.87 -31.48
C SER A 749 -1.22 -20.24 -30.29
N ASN A 750 -0.81 -21.09 -29.34
CA ASN A 750 -0.02 -20.81 -28.14
C ASN A 750 1.46 -20.48 -28.44
N THR A 751 2.07 -19.58 -27.66
CA THR A 751 3.43 -19.72 -27.09
C THR A 751 3.60 -18.77 -25.89
N SER A 752 4.14 -19.31 -24.81
CA SER A 752 4.54 -18.65 -23.56
C SER A 752 5.79 -17.78 -23.76
N ASP A 753 5.78 -16.54 -23.24
CA ASP A 753 7.00 -15.91 -22.72
C ASP A 753 6.66 -14.79 -21.72
N SER A 754 7.36 -14.83 -20.60
CA SER A 754 7.33 -13.88 -19.50
C SER A 754 7.90 -12.52 -19.91
N LYS A 755 7.13 -11.42 -19.78
CA LYS A 755 7.68 -10.06 -19.72
C LYS A 755 6.90 -9.19 -18.74
N THR A 756 7.68 -8.67 -17.80
CA THR A 756 7.48 -7.54 -16.90
C THR A 756 6.78 -6.35 -17.56
N SER A 757 5.61 -5.94 -17.06
CA SER A 757 4.93 -4.70 -17.46
C SER A 757 4.91 -3.71 -16.30
N SER A 758 5.97 -2.92 -16.19
CA SER A 758 5.93 -1.61 -15.56
C SER A 758 6.47 -0.64 -16.59
N LEU A 759 5.67 0.34 -17.01
CA LEU A 759 6.06 1.68 -17.45
C LEU A 759 4.90 2.29 -18.25
N PHE A 760 4.07 3.09 -17.58
CA PHE A 760 3.48 4.35 -18.04
C PHE A 760 2.62 4.88 -16.87
N LYS A 761 3.23 5.67 -15.98
CA LYS A 761 2.49 6.48 -15.00
C LYS A 761 1.98 7.71 -15.75
N ARG A 762 0.68 7.72 -16.11
CA ARG A 762 0.02 8.87 -16.77
C ARG A 762 0.04 10.10 -15.85
N GLY A 763 0.18 11.29 -16.43
CA GLY A 763 0.16 12.57 -15.71
C GLY A 763 -1.26 13.12 -15.52
N LEU A 764 -1.37 14.27 -14.86
CA LEU A 764 -2.63 14.98 -14.52
C LEU A 764 -3.58 15.23 -15.71
N VAL A 765 -3.06 15.15 -16.93
CA VAL A 765 -3.76 15.36 -18.19
C VAL A 765 -3.28 14.33 -19.21
N ASP A 766 -4.21 13.83 -20.03
CA ASP A 766 -3.88 12.94 -21.14
C ASP A 766 -3.29 13.74 -22.31
N TYR A 767 -2.23 13.21 -22.90
CA TYR A 767 -1.69 13.65 -24.18
C TYR A 767 -1.99 12.58 -25.24
N GLU A 768 -2.91 12.87 -26.17
CA GLU A 768 -3.29 11.89 -27.21
C GLU A 768 -2.12 11.65 -28.18
N GLY A 769 -1.54 10.44 -28.17
CA GLY A 769 -0.40 10.06 -29.00
C GLY A 769 0.41 8.86 -28.45
N ASP A 770 0.17 8.46 -27.21
CA ASP A 770 0.85 7.34 -26.53
C ASP A 770 0.20 5.95 -26.80
N SER A 771 -0.52 5.79 -27.91
CA SER A 771 -0.96 4.47 -28.36
C SER A 771 0.11 3.84 -29.23
N ASP A 772 0.60 2.66 -28.81
CA ASP A 772 1.54 1.80 -29.53
C ASP A 772 1.34 1.80 -31.05
N GLU A 773 2.18 2.54 -31.77
CA GLU A 773 2.46 2.26 -33.17
C GLU A 773 3.84 1.62 -33.22
N GLU A 774 3.83 0.31 -33.49
CA GLU A 774 5.01 -0.49 -33.79
C GLU A 774 5.89 0.20 -34.84
N GLU A 775 7.19 0.28 -34.58
CA GLU A 775 8.18 0.72 -35.55
C GLU A 775 8.19 -0.22 -36.77
N GLU A 776 7.60 0.22 -37.88
CA GLU A 776 7.81 -0.42 -39.18
C GLU A 776 9.20 0.01 -39.70
N ASP A 777 10.15 -0.91 -39.61
CA ASP A 777 11.52 -0.82 -40.14
C ASP A 777 11.53 -0.34 -41.60
N GLY A 778 12.19 0.80 -41.84
CA GLY A 778 12.50 1.30 -43.16
C GLY A 778 13.93 0.96 -43.58
N SER A 779 14.10 0.11 -44.60
CA SER A 779 14.96 0.38 -45.79
C SER A 779 15.18 -0.88 -46.63
N ASP A 780 14.85 -0.81 -47.93
CA ASP A 780 15.88 -0.85 -48.99
C ASP A 780 15.29 -0.79 -50.41
N LEU A 781 15.73 0.21 -51.16
CA LEU A 781 15.67 0.28 -52.62
C LEU A 781 17.11 0.39 -53.15
N SER A 782 17.71 -0.71 -53.63
CA SER A 782 18.10 -0.84 -55.05
C SER A 782 18.99 -2.07 -55.36
N SER A 783 18.51 -2.82 -56.36
CA SER A 783 19.24 -3.62 -57.36
C SER A 783 20.37 -4.59 -56.96
N SER A 784 20.12 -5.89 -57.14
CA SER A 784 20.84 -6.69 -58.15
C SER A 784 20.24 -8.10 -58.37
N ALA A 785 20.24 -8.50 -59.65
CA ALA A 785 19.95 -9.79 -60.29
C ALA A 785 19.65 -11.04 -59.43
N LYS A 786 18.44 -11.61 -59.62
CA LYS A 786 18.15 -13.04 -59.36
C LYS A 786 18.50 -13.90 -60.57
N ARG A 787 19.35 -14.92 -60.38
CA ARG A 787 19.48 -16.09 -61.25
C ARG A 787 19.21 -17.37 -60.44
N ALA A 788 18.31 -18.18 -60.98
CA ALA A 788 17.83 -19.54 -60.69
C ALA A 788 18.45 -20.44 -59.58
N ARG A 789 17.55 -20.96 -58.72
CA ARG A 789 17.12 -22.36 -58.45
C ARG A 789 18.16 -23.50 -58.23
N VAL A 790 17.70 -24.50 -57.44
CA VAL A 790 18.25 -25.84 -57.13
C VAL A 790 19.03 -25.82 -55.79
N THR A 791 18.72 -26.59 -54.74
CA THR A 791 18.06 -27.89 -54.56
C THR A 791 17.32 -27.91 -53.23
#